data_AF-A0A0F9GUU6-F1
#
_entry.id   AF-A0A0F9GUU6-F1
#
_cell.length_a   1.000
_cell.length_b   1.000
_cell.length_c   1.000
_cell.angle_alpha   90.00
_cell.angle_beta   90.00
_cell.angle_gamma   90.00
#
_symmetry.space_group_name_H-M   'P 1'
#
loop_
_entity.id
_entity.type
_entity.pdbx_description
1 polymer ?
#
loop_
_entity_poly.entity_id
_entity_poly.type
_entity_poly.pdbx_seq_one_letter_code
_entity_poly.pdbx_strand_id
1 'polypeptide(L)'
;MKDASSDHLITSSRAWLEVGDVMSTNVTTISPDETVVSAAKMMSRNKISCIVVVDDAMVVGIVTETDILQRIADGDNDFDKRSVVDVMSSPVETVSRSLPILEAAEISQKRNIKRLPVVENKRLVGIVSQTDLVKTMTSYGVWRDVADIMSRSVAGVQKTATVAEAAQVMTSRNISCVVALEGDEAVGILTERDLLSKVVAQHRDPTRATMEEVMSSPVATVPPDHSVFSASRTMEAMGIRRLVVTEGKRLCGIVAQTDIFRAAKRKLEAQEDENRRLLEESENHIFTTDVDGKTTYVNSAFLRLFEVSSPREFIDQSFLPERFWVNPKDRARVLRELSNGNVEIKELSLKASKGKRVHVTLFSTLTSNVRGEINGSQGVLHDVTEKKELVALKEAQESLRESEKRYRLLAENAKDVIFTADLSFRWTYISPSVELLRGFTAAEAVNQSIEEMLTMVSAEAAAKALAEEIRLAKENDDAVTRTRTLELEMTCKDGSRVWTEVKVSFLCGEDNKPVGVVGVVRDITERKQAEQQVQDYAVDLENNNLALEQLNEAVEVANQAKSEFLANMSHEIRTPMTAILGFSEVLHENIRCCSICVEHESCQLREQNKSHVETIRVNGEYLIGIINDILDLSKIEAGKLEVESIQCSPCQILSEVVSLMRVRATAKNLTLEIEYDGPMPQSIQSDPTRLRQILINLTGNAIKFTEVGEVRLVARLLDAESDEPMMQFEIVDSG
;
A
#
# COMPACT_ATOMS: atom_id res chain seq x y z
N MET A 1 -45.74 -39.62 10.18
CA MET A 1 -47.17 -39.47 10.54
C MET A 1 -47.33 -38.21 11.38
N LYS A 2 -48.20 -37.32 10.90
CA LYS A 2 -48.51 -35.95 11.39
C LYS A 2 -47.40 -34.94 11.09
N ASP A 3 -47.46 -34.44 9.86
CA ASP A 3 -46.99 -33.11 9.49
C ASP A 3 -47.54 -32.11 10.51
N ALA A 4 -46.69 -31.69 11.43
CA ALA A 4 -46.92 -30.50 12.22
C ALA A 4 -46.71 -29.33 11.27
N SER A 5 -47.83 -28.87 10.73
CA SER A 5 -48.01 -27.70 9.90
C SER A 5 -47.13 -26.54 10.38
N SER A 6 -46.15 -26.18 9.56
CA SER A 6 -45.53 -24.86 9.52
C SER A 6 -46.53 -23.83 8.98
N ASP A 7 -47.72 -23.76 9.59
CA ASP A 7 -48.85 -22.92 9.14
C ASP A 7 -48.69 -21.45 9.53
N HIS A 8 -47.66 -21.15 10.31
CA HIS A 8 -47.25 -19.78 10.54
C HIS A 8 -46.00 -19.56 9.71
N LEU A 9 -45.98 -18.42 9.01
CA LEU A 9 -44.81 -17.80 8.40
C LEU A 9 -44.56 -18.08 6.91
N ILE A 10 -45.37 -17.47 6.05
CA ILE A 10 -44.94 -16.86 4.79
C ILE A 10 -45.93 -15.75 4.55
N THR A 11 -45.58 -14.47 4.77
CA THR A 11 -46.32 -13.28 4.30
C THR A 11 -47.82 -13.54 4.10
N SER A 12 -48.52 -14.06 5.12
CA SER A 12 -49.77 -14.72 4.83
C SER A 12 -50.83 -13.65 4.84
N SER A 13 -51.40 -13.42 3.66
CA SER A 13 -52.77 -12.93 3.48
C SER A 13 -53.79 -13.63 4.38
N ARG A 14 -53.44 -14.76 5.02
CA ARG A 14 -54.21 -15.38 6.10
C ARG A 14 -54.46 -14.46 7.29
N ALA A 15 -53.56 -13.54 7.64
CA ALA A 15 -53.70 -12.71 8.84
C ALA A 15 -54.12 -11.25 8.57
N TRP A 16 -54.85 -10.97 7.48
CA TRP A 16 -55.08 -9.58 7.06
C TRP A 16 -56.35 -8.95 7.63
N LEU A 17 -57.32 -9.78 8.01
CA LEU A 17 -58.53 -9.38 8.70
C LEU A 17 -58.96 -10.49 9.65
N GLU A 18 -59.33 -10.09 10.86
CA GLU A 18 -59.96 -10.98 11.82
C GLU A 18 -61.47 -11.01 11.57
N VAL A 19 -62.14 -12.07 12.04
CA VAL A 19 -63.61 -12.13 12.03
C VAL A 19 -64.23 -10.88 12.66
N GLY A 20 -63.58 -10.33 13.70
CA GLY A 20 -63.99 -9.09 14.36
C GLY A 20 -64.03 -7.84 13.48
N ASP A 21 -63.25 -7.80 12.39
CA ASP A 21 -63.19 -6.65 11.48
C ASP A 21 -64.35 -6.64 10.47
N VAL A 22 -65.00 -7.79 10.26
CA VAL A 22 -66.01 -8.00 9.19
C VAL A 22 -67.36 -8.50 9.72
N MET A 23 -67.41 -9.00 10.96
CA MET A 23 -68.64 -9.48 11.57
C MET A 23 -69.68 -8.37 11.75
N SER A 24 -70.95 -8.75 11.66
CA SER A 24 -72.05 -7.89 12.07
C SER A 24 -72.24 -8.00 13.58
N THR A 25 -72.15 -6.86 14.28
CA THR A 25 -72.36 -6.77 15.75
C THR A 25 -73.84 -6.71 16.13
N ASN A 26 -74.72 -6.32 15.20
CA ASN A 26 -76.15 -6.26 15.42
C ASN A 26 -76.84 -7.60 15.09
N VAL A 27 -76.80 -8.54 16.03
CA VAL A 27 -77.36 -9.88 15.85
C VAL A 27 -78.77 -9.95 16.45
N THR A 28 -79.75 -10.38 15.64
CA THR A 28 -81.10 -10.66 16.16
C THR A 28 -81.11 -12.02 16.86
N THR A 29 -81.66 -12.07 18.07
CA THR A 29 -81.76 -13.27 18.90
C THR A 29 -83.20 -13.63 19.22
N ILE A 30 -83.44 -14.89 19.60
CA ILE A 30 -84.74 -15.40 20.03
C ILE A 30 -84.58 -16.42 21.16
N SER A 31 -85.59 -16.51 22.04
CA SER A 31 -85.64 -17.52 23.11
C SER A 31 -85.97 -18.91 22.53
N PRO A 32 -85.43 -20.01 23.10
CA PRO A 32 -85.73 -21.36 22.64
C PRO A 32 -87.23 -21.74 22.71
N ASP A 33 -88.01 -21.11 23.60
CA ASP A 33 -89.44 -21.41 23.82
C ASP A 33 -90.40 -20.64 22.90
N GLU A 34 -89.88 -19.73 22.08
CA GLU A 34 -90.69 -18.95 21.14
C GLU A 34 -91.17 -19.79 19.95
N THR A 35 -92.20 -19.34 19.25
CA THR A 35 -92.76 -20.10 18.11
C THR A 35 -91.95 -19.92 16.83
N VAL A 36 -92.02 -20.93 15.94
CA VAL A 36 -91.38 -20.88 14.60
C VAL A 36 -91.94 -19.71 13.77
N VAL A 37 -93.23 -19.38 13.91
CA VAL A 37 -93.84 -18.22 13.24
C VAL A 37 -93.29 -16.89 13.76
N SER A 38 -93.05 -16.78 15.07
CA SER A 38 -92.39 -15.62 15.69
C SER A 38 -90.99 -15.41 15.10
N ALA A 39 -90.20 -16.49 15.02
CA ALA A 39 -88.89 -16.52 14.37
C ALA A 39 -88.97 -16.07 12.89
N ALA A 40 -89.91 -16.64 12.11
CA ALA A 40 -90.08 -16.30 10.70
C ALA A 40 -90.49 -14.83 10.48
N LYS A 41 -91.38 -14.28 11.32
CA LYS A 41 -91.77 -12.85 11.26
C LYS A 41 -90.60 -11.94 11.58
N MET A 42 -89.80 -12.26 12.60
CA MET A 42 -88.59 -11.51 12.95
C MET A 42 -87.54 -11.57 11.82
N MET A 43 -87.30 -12.75 11.26
CA MET A 43 -86.38 -12.94 10.14
C MET A 43 -86.79 -12.13 8.90
N SER A 44 -88.08 -12.17 8.54
CA SER A 44 -88.64 -11.39 7.42
C SER A 44 -88.53 -9.88 7.64
N ARG A 45 -88.96 -9.39 8.81
CA ARG A 45 -88.96 -7.96 9.16
C ARG A 45 -87.56 -7.36 9.17
N ASN A 46 -86.59 -8.08 9.73
CA ASN A 46 -85.21 -7.63 9.84
C ASN A 46 -84.38 -7.94 8.58
N LYS A 47 -84.98 -8.59 7.57
CA LYS A 47 -84.31 -9.02 6.32
C LYS A 47 -83.07 -9.89 6.58
N ILE A 48 -83.13 -10.75 7.59
CA ILE A 48 -82.06 -11.68 7.98
C ILE A 48 -82.43 -13.11 7.60
N SER A 49 -81.42 -13.94 7.29
CA SER A 49 -81.65 -15.34 6.89
C SER A 49 -81.38 -16.37 7.99
N CYS A 50 -81.04 -15.90 9.19
CA CYS A 50 -80.93 -16.73 10.36
C CYS A 50 -81.18 -15.90 11.61
N ILE A 51 -81.62 -16.55 12.68
CA ILE A 51 -81.77 -15.97 14.01
C ILE A 51 -81.02 -16.86 15.00
N VAL A 52 -80.25 -16.25 15.90
CA VAL A 52 -79.46 -17.00 16.88
C VAL A 52 -80.35 -17.29 18.09
N VAL A 53 -80.45 -18.56 18.48
CA VAL A 53 -81.23 -18.97 19.65
C VAL A 53 -80.34 -18.84 20.87
N VAL A 54 -80.79 -18.05 21.84
CA VAL A 54 -80.02 -17.69 23.03
C VAL A 54 -80.85 -18.00 24.27
N ASP A 55 -80.24 -18.72 25.20
CA ASP A 55 -80.77 -19.02 26.52
C ASP A 55 -79.81 -18.44 27.57
N ASP A 56 -80.29 -17.60 28.49
CA ASP A 56 -79.47 -16.89 29.48
C ASP A 56 -78.17 -16.24 28.91
N ALA A 57 -78.28 -15.55 27.77
CA ALA A 57 -77.18 -14.91 27.03
C ALA A 57 -76.14 -15.87 26.42
N MET A 58 -76.38 -17.19 26.48
CA MET A 58 -75.54 -18.24 25.91
C MET A 58 -76.13 -18.74 24.59
N VAL A 59 -75.29 -18.92 23.58
CA VAL A 59 -75.73 -19.43 22.28
C VAL A 59 -76.04 -20.94 22.40
N VAL A 60 -77.32 -21.31 22.20
CA VAL A 60 -77.79 -22.71 22.30
C VAL A 60 -78.15 -23.33 20.95
N GLY A 61 -78.42 -22.50 19.94
CA GLY A 61 -78.71 -22.96 18.59
C GLY A 61 -78.83 -21.83 17.58
N ILE A 62 -79.13 -22.19 16.34
CA ILE A 62 -79.43 -21.23 15.26
C ILE A 62 -80.60 -21.77 14.44
N VAL A 63 -81.55 -20.89 14.10
CA VAL A 63 -82.60 -21.21 13.13
C VAL A 63 -82.27 -20.49 11.83
N THR A 64 -82.26 -21.23 10.74
CA THR A 64 -82.02 -20.74 9.38
C THR A 64 -83.26 -20.95 8.51
N GLU A 65 -83.31 -20.28 7.35
CA GLU A 65 -84.38 -20.52 6.36
C GLU A 65 -84.43 -21.99 5.91
N THR A 66 -83.29 -22.69 5.91
CA THR A 66 -83.19 -24.13 5.55
C THR A 66 -83.92 -25.02 6.55
N ASP A 67 -83.80 -24.73 7.86
CA ASP A 67 -84.41 -25.56 8.90
C ASP A 67 -85.94 -25.49 8.81
N ILE A 68 -86.47 -24.30 8.49
CA ILE A 68 -87.91 -24.09 8.26
C ILE A 68 -88.36 -24.75 6.95
N LEU A 69 -87.56 -24.67 5.88
CA LEU A 69 -87.83 -25.34 4.61
C LEU A 69 -87.97 -26.87 4.76
N GLN A 70 -87.07 -27.50 5.51
CA GLN A 70 -87.11 -28.95 5.73
C GLN A 70 -88.45 -29.39 6.32
N ARG A 71 -88.99 -28.61 7.27
CA ARG A 71 -90.31 -28.89 7.86
C ARG A 71 -91.46 -28.78 6.86
N ILE A 72 -91.45 -27.75 6.01
CA ILE A 72 -92.44 -27.61 4.92
C ILE A 72 -92.38 -28.83 3.98
N ALA A 73 -91.17 -29.29 3.63
CA ALA A 73 -90.97 -30.45 2.76
C ALA A 73 -91.39 -31.78 3.41
N ASP A 74 -91.28 -31.89 4.74
CA ASP A 74 -91.72 -33.04 5.53
C ASP A 74 -93.25 -33.10 5.75
N GLY A 75 -94.00 -32.12 5.23
CA GLY A 75 -95.47 -32.06 5.32
C GLY A 75 -95.99 -31.46 6.64
N ASP A 76 -95.15 -30.75 7.38
CA ASP A 76 -95.51 -30.06 8.60
C ASP A 76 -96.22 -28.73 8.29
N ASN A 77 -97.48 -28.60 8.73
CA ASN A 77 -98.33 -27.45 8.40
C ASN A 77 -98.77 -26.62 9.64
N ASP A 78 -98.43 -27.02 10.87
CA ASP A 78 -98.85 -26.35 12.11
C ASP A 78 -97.68 -25.60 12.79
N PHE A 79 -97.13 -24.61 12.09
CA PHE A 79 -96.00 -23.79 12.56
C PHE A 79 -96.33 -22.91 13.78
N ASP A 80 -97.62 -22.71 14.08
CA ASP A 80 -98.09 -21.87 15.18
C ASP A 80 -97.89 -22.53 16.56
N LYS A 81 -97.82 -23.87 16.62
CA LYS A 81 -97.65 -24.62 17.88
C LYS A 81 -96.24 -25.15 18.11
N ARG A 82 -95.35 -25.05 17.12
CA ARG A 82 -93.97 -25.54 17.24
C ARG A 82 -93.07 -24.50 17.86
N SER A 83 -92.24 -24.97 18.79
CA SER A 83 -91.22 -24.17 19.43
C SER A 83 -89.95 -24.11 18.56
N VAL A 84 -89.19 -23.03 18.70
CA VAL A 84 -87.91 -22.79 18.04
C VAL A 84 -86.91 -23.92 18.36
N VAL A 85 -86.91 -24.42 19.60
CA VAL A 85 -86.05 -25.52 20.04
C VAL A 85 -86.24 -26.81 19.23
N ASP A 86 -87.43 -27.05 18.68
CA ASP A 86 -87.77 -28.25 17.90
C ASP A 86 -87.26 -28.20 16.44
N VAL A 87 -86.84 -27.01 15.99
CA VAL A 87 -86.45 -26.74 14.61
C VAL A 87 -85.02 -26.23 14.51
N MET A 88 -84.45 -25.66 15.58
CA MET A 88 -83.09 -25.12 15.55
C MET A 88 -82.02 -26.18 15.28
N SER A 89 -80.96 -25.76 14.59
CA SER A 89 -79.72 -26.51 14.51
C SER A 89 -78.95 -26.39 15.84
N SER A 90 -78.71 -27.51 16.52
CA SER A 90 -77.96 -27.60 17.79
C SER A 90 -77.16 -28.91 17.89
N PRO A 91 -75.92 -28.91 18.41
CA PRO A 91 -75.14 -27.74 18.84
C PRO A 91 -74.67 -26.89 17.65
N VAL A 92 -74.65 -25.56 17.83
CA VAL A 92 -74.20 -24.63 16.78
C VAL A 92 -72.70 -24.40 16.85
N GLU A 93 -72.04 -24.44 15.70
CA GLU A 93 -70.62 -24.12 15.58
C GLU A 93 -70.39 -22.62 15.78
N THR A 94 -69.45 -22.24 16.63
CA THR A 94 -69.13 -20.83 16.93
C THR A 94 -67.65 -20.55 16.72
N VAL A 95 -67.31 -19.28 16.47
CA VAL A 95 -65.92 -18.83 16.23
C VAL A 95 -65.53 -17.68 17.16
N SER A 96 -64.23 -17.50 17.38
CA SER A 96 -63.68 -16.35 18.13
C SER A 96 -63.65 -15.09 17.26
N ARG A 97 -63.72 -13.92 17.89
CA ARG A 97 -63.51 -12.61 17.25
C ARG A 97 -62.13 -12.51 16.58
N SER A 98 -61.11 -13.07 17.22
CA SER A 98 -59.71 -13.05 16.76
C SER A 98 -59.38 -14.10 15.69
N LEU A 99 -60.36 -14.91 15.28
CA LEU A 99 -60.11 -15.95 14.28
C LEU A 99 -59.81 -15.29 12.92
N PRO A 100 -58.76 -15.72 12.20
CA PRO A 100 -58.49 -15.20 10.86
C PRO A 100 -59.63 -15.49 9.87
N ILE A 101 -59.92 -14.55 8.97
CA ILE A 101 -61.04 -14.68 8.02
C ILE A 101 -60.94 -15.92 7.13
N LEU A 102 -59.74 -16.30 6.69
CA LEU A 102 -59.55 -17.48 5.84
C LEU A 102 -59.80 -18.79 6.60
N GLU A 103 -59.48 -18.83 7.90
CA GLU A 103 -59.81 -19.96 8.77
C GLU A 103 -61.32 -20.04 9.03
N ALA A 104 -61.97 -18.90 9.30
CA ALA A 104 -63.42 -18.83 9.42
C ALA A 104 -64.13 -19.29 8.13
N ALA A 105 -63.58 -18.91 6.96
CA ALA A 105 -64.01 -19.36 5.65
C ALA A 105 -63.84 -20.88 5.46
N GLU A 106 -62.74 -21.46 5.94
CA GLU A 106 -62.53 -22.91 5.94
C GLU A 106 -63.54 -23.66 6.81
N ILE A 107 -63.79 -23.18 8.04
CA ILE A 107 -64.78 -23.78 8.94
C ILE A 107 -66.17 -23.75 8.28
N SER A 108 -66.55 -22.58 7.75
CA SER A 108 -67.80 -22.40 7.00
C SER A 108 -67.93 -23.40 5.83
N GLN A 109 -66.86 -23.62 5.06
CA GLN A 109 -66.89 -24.51 3.90
C GLN A 109 -66.87 -25.99 4.28
N LYS A 110 -65.92 -26.42 5.13
CA LYS A 110 -65.73 -27.83 5.55
C LYS A 110 -66.99 -28.39 6.20
N ARG A 111 -67.69 -27.57 6.97
CA ARG A 111 -68.92 -27.95 7.67
C ARG A 111 -70.21 -27.54 6.95
N ASN A 112 -70.09 -26.92 5.77
CA ASN A 112 -71.22 -26.41 4.98
C ASN A 112 -72.15 -25.45 5.76
N ILE A 113 -71.56 -24.60 6.62
CA ILE A 113 -72.28 -23.65 7.48
C ILE A 113 -72.23 -22.27 6.85
N LYS A 114 -73.39 -21.70 6.51
CA LYS A 114 -73.49 -20.38 5.83
C LYS A 114 -73.30 -19.18 6.76
N ARG A 115 -73.46 -19.37 8.08
CA ARG A 115 -73.54 -18.33 9.11
C ARG A 115 -72.87 -18.84 10.39
N LEU A 116 -71.85 -18.14 10.87
CA LEU A 116 -71.10 -18.51 12.07
C LEU A 116 -71.35 -17.46 13.17
N PRO A 117 -72.01 -17.82 14.28
CA PRO A 117 -72.05 -16.99 15.46
C PRO A 117 -70.64 -16.79 16.03
N VAL A 118 -70.32 -15.54 16.35
CA VAL A 118 -69.05 -15.13 16.94
C VAL A 118 -69.27 -15.00 18.44
N VAL A 119 -68.48 -15.72 19.23
CA VAL A 119 -68.61 -15.76 20.68
C VAL A 119 -67.31 -15.40 21.39
N GLU A 120 -67.43 -14.71 22.52
CA GLU A 120 -66.36 -14.54 23.50
C GLU A 120 -66.87 -15.07 24.84
N ASN A 121 -66.11 -15.95 25.49
CA ASN A 121 -66.54 -16.59 26.74
C ASN A 121 -67.96 -17.22 26.65
N LYS A 122 -68.28 -17.83 25.49
CA LYS A 122 -69.59 -18.43 25.13
C LYS A 122 -70.78 -17.47 25.01
N ARG A 123 -70.56 -16.16 25.14
CA ARG A 123 -71.57 -15.12 24.89
C ARG A 123 -71.51 -14.66 23.44
N LEU A 124 -72.66 -14.37 22.85
CA LEU A 124 -72.77 -13.86 21.49
C LEU A 124 -72.24 -12.42 21.39
N VAL A 125 -71.26 -12.21 20.51
CA VAL A 125 -70.64 -10.88 20.24
C VAL A 125 -70.91 -10.40 18.81
N GLY A 126 -71.17 -11.33 17.88
CA GLY A 126 -71.46 -11.00 16.50
C GLY A 126 -71.88 -12.20 15.68
N ILE A 127 -72.09 -12.00 14.39
CA ILE A 127 -72.28 -13.07 13.42
C ILE A 127 -71.52 -12.73 12.14
N VAL A 128 -70.85 -13.73 11.56
CA VAL A 128 -70.19 -13.58 10.27
C VAL A 128 -70.85 -14.51 9.26
N SER A 129 -71.15 -13.98 8.08
CA SER A 129 -71.73 -14.75 6.98
C SER A 129 -70.78 -14.90 5.83
N GLN A 130 -71.02 -15.92 5.00
CA GLN A 130 -70.29 -16.07 3.73
C GLN A 130 -70.36 -14.79 2.88
N THR A 131 -71.45 -14.02 2.94
CA THR A 131 -71.57 -12.73 2.21
C THR A 131 -70.54 -11.71 2.71
N ASP A 132 -70.38 -11.62 4.03
CA ASP A 132 -69.44 -10.68 4.65
C ASP A 132 -68.00 -11.09 4.30
N LEU A 133 -67.72 -12.40 4.28
CA LEU A 133 -66.44 -12.93 3.83
C LEU A 133 -66.18 -12.66 2.32
N VAL A 134 -67.19 -12.82 1.44
CA VAL A 134 -67.10 -12.54 -0.01
C VAL A 134 -66.80 -11.07 -0.28
N LYS A 135 -67.50 -10.16 0.40
CA LYS A 135 -67.36 -8.71 0.18
C LYS A 135 -65.92 -8.24 0.40
N THR A 136 -65.28 -8.81 1.42
CA THR A 136 -63.88 -8.54 1.76
C THR A 136 -62.93 -9.11 0.70
N MET A 137 -63.19 -10.33 0.20
CA MET A 137 -62.31 -11.00 -0.77
C MET A 137 -62.46 -10.50 -2.22
N THR A 138 -63.64 -10.00 -2.60
CA THR A 138 -63.94 -9.58 -3.99
C THR A 138 -63.34 -8.25 -4.39
N SER A 139 -62.81 -7.48 -3.44
CA SER A 139 -62.21 -6.16 -3.67
C SER A 139 -60.78 -6.22 -4.24
N TYR A 140 -60.14 -7.40 -4.32
CA TYR A 140 -58.70 -7.55 -4.54
C TYR A 140 -58.27 -8.16 -5.89
N GLY A 141 -59.19 -8.44 -6.84
CA GLY A 141 -58.83 -9.19 -8.04
C GLY A 141 -59.55 -8.78 -9.34
N VAL A 142 -58.95 -9.15 -10.47
CA VAL A 142 -59.60 -9.21 -11.79
C VAL A 142 -60.33 -10.55 -11.88
N TRP A 143 -61.64 -10.51 -12.02
CA TRP A 143 -62.49 -11.70 -11.97
C TRP A 143 -62.88 -12.19 -13.36
N ARG A 144 -62.92 -13.52 -13.52
CA ARG A 144 -63.39 -14.23 -14.72
C ARG A 144 -64.87 -13.94 -15.04
N ASP A 145 -65.34 -14.55 -16.13
CA ASP A 145 -66.73 -14.53 -16.57
C ASP A 145 -67.61 -15.44 -15.69
N VAL A 146 -68.88 -15.06 -15.50
CA VAL A 146 -69.88 -15.82 -14.75
C VAL A 146 -70.05 -17.25 -15.27
N ALA A 147 -69.83 -17.48 -16.58
CA ALA A 147 -69.90 -18.78 -17.24
C ALA A 147 -68.98 -19.85 -16.62
N ASP A 148 -67.86 -19.44 -16.01
CA ASP A 148 -66.87 -20.34 -15.42
C ASP A 148 -67.24 -20.85 -14.02
N ILE A 149 -68.15 -20.13 -13.35
CA ILE A 149 -68.52 -20.41 -11.95
C ILE A 149 -70.01 -20.76 -11.78
N MET A 150 -70.83 -20.50 -12.80
CA MET A 150 -72.27 -20.78 -12.75
C MET A 150 -72.56 -22.28 -12.64
N SER A 151 -73.62 -22.60 -11.89
CA SER A 151 -74.21 -23.93 -11.89
C SER A 151 -75.09 -24.10 -13.12
N ARG A 152 -74.72 -25.04 -14.01
CA ARG A 152 -75.48 -25.35 -15.23
C ARG A 152 -76.69 -26.26 -14.99
N SER A 153 -76.70 -26.99 -13.87
CA SER A 153 -77.81 -27.85 -13.46
C SER A 153 -78.82 -27.05 -12.64
N VAL A 154 -79.69 -26.31 -13.32
CA VAL A 154 -80.76 -25.52 -12.67
C VAL A 154 -82.02 -26.38 -12.53
N ALA A 155 -82.57 -26.48 -11.32
CA ALA A 155 -83.88 -27.08 -11.15
C ALA A 155 -84.97 -26.09 -11.58
N GLY A 156 -85.67 -26.42 -12.66
CA GLY A 156 -86.84 -25.71 -13.13
C GLY A 156 -88.12 -26.40 -12.69
N VAL A 157 -89.12 -25.62 -12.28
CA VAL A 157 -90.48 -26.11 -11.98
C VAL A 157 -91.47 -25.20 -12.70
N GLN A 158 -92.59 -25.75 -13.17
CA GLN A 158 -93.65 -24.97 -13.84
C GLN A 158 -94.20 -23.91 -12.87
N LYS A 159 -94.47 -22.69 -13.35
CA LYS A 159 -95.01 -21.59 -12.50
C LYS A 159 -96.34 -21.92 -11.81
N THR A 160 -97.07 -22.91 -12.30
CA THR A 160 -98.35 -23.39 -11.75
C THR A 160 -98.21 -24.47 -10.68
N ALA A 161 -97.00 -25.00 -10.44
CA ALA A 161 -96.77 -26.01 -9.41
C ALA A 161 -97.02 -25.44 -8.01
N THR A 162 -97.31 -26.32 -7.06
CA THR A 162 -97.50 -25.92 -5.67
C THR A 162 -96.18 -25.59 -4.99
N VAL A 163 -96.25 -24.76 -3.96
CA VAL A 163 -95.11 -24.43 -3.09
C VAL A 163 -94.53 -25.67 -2.43
N ALA A 164 -95.36 -26.62 -1.98
CA ALA A 164 -94.93 -27.87 -1.37
C ALA A 164 -94.12 -28.75 -2.34
N GLU A 165 -94.55 -28.89 -3.60
CA GLU A 165 -93.80 -29.61 -4.63
C GLU A 165 -92.44 -28.94 -4.90
N ALA A 166 -92.40 -27.60 -4.98
CA ALA A 166 -91.15 -26.88 -5.16
C ALA A 166 -90.22 -27.01 -3.94
N ALA A 167 -90.75 -26.97 -2.72
CA ALA A 167 -90.01 -27.22 -1.49
C ALA A 167 -89.44 -28.65 -1.45
N GLN A 168 -90.19 -29.65 -1.90
CA GLN A 168 -89.71 -31.04 -2.01
C GLN A 168 -88.58 -31.18 -3.04
N VAL A 169 -88.67 -30.47 -4.18
CA VAL A 169 -87.57 -30.40 -5.16
C VAL A 169 -86.34 -29.73 -4.56
N MET A 170 -86.52 -28.66 -3.77
CA MET A 170 -85.44 -27.98 -3.05
C MET A 170 -84.73 -28.92 -2.07
N THR A 171 -85.49 -29.61 -1.22
CA THR A 171 -84.94 -30.52 -0.21
C THR A 171 -84.31 -31.78 -0.83
N SER A 172 -84.99 -32.44 -1.78
CA SER A 172 -84.50 -33.68 -2.40
C SER A 172 -83.22 -33.49 -3.23
N ARG A 173 -83.07 -32.32 -3.87
CA ARG A 173 -81.86 -31.97 -4.63
C ARG A 173 -80.84 -31.18 -3.80
N ASN A 174 -81.14 -30.90 -2.53
CA ASN A 174 -80.32 -30.08 -1.64
C ASN A 174 -79.94 -28.72 -2.27
N ILE A 175 -80.93 -28.08 -2.91
CA ILE A 175 -80.80 -26.78 -3.56
C ILE A 175 -81.66 -25.75 -2.84
N SER A 176 -81.20 -24.51 -2.88
CA SER A 176 -81.73 -23.42 -2.05
C SER A 176 -82.59 -22.42 -2.84
N CYS A 177 -82.89 -22.74 -4.10
CA CYS A 177 -83.91 -22.12 -4.94
C CYS A 177 -84.29 -23.00 -6.12
N VAL A 178 -85.44 -22.69 -6.70
CA VAL A 178 -85.95 -23.27 -7.95
C VAL A 178 -86.33 -22.13 -8.90
N VAL A 179 -86.05 -22.30 -10.19
CA VAL A 179 -86.45 -21.33 -11.21
C VAL A 179 -87.85 -21.69 -11.70
N ALA A 180 -88.76 -20.73 -11.67
CA ALA A 180 -90.11 -20.87 -12.23
C ALA A 180 -90.03 -20.70 -13.75
N LEU A 181 -90.51 -21.70 -14.47
CA LEU A 181 -90.49 -21.75 -15.93
C LEU A 181 -91.89 -21.56 -16.51
N GLU A 182 -91.95 -20.83 -17.63
CA GLU A 182 -93.09 -20.77 -18.53
C GLU A 182 -92.59 -21.21 -19.92
N GLY A 183 -92.82 -22.48 -20.26
CA GLY A 183 -92.10 -23.12 -21.38
C GLY A 183 -90.60 -23.24 -21.07
N ASP A 184 -89.76 -22.67 -21.94
CA ASP A 184 -88.29 -22.61 -21.79
C ASP A 184 -87.78 -21.27 -21.21
N GLU A 185 -88.69 -20.32 -20.92
CA GLU A 185 -88.34 -19.00 -20.37
C GLU A 185 -88.35 -19.00 -18.84
N ALA A 186 -87.32 -18.41 -18.23
CA ALA A 186 -87.26 -18.19 -16.79
C ALA A 186 -88.06 -16.93 -16.41
N VAL A 187 -89.21 -17.11 -15.74
CA VAL A 187 -90.16 -16.03 -15.41
C VAL A 187 -90.11 -15.58 -13.95
N GLY A 188 -89.54 -16.42 -13.08
CA GLY A 188 -89.39 -16.12 -11.66
C GLY A 188 -88.40 -17.05 -10.97
N ILE A 189 -88.07 -16.73 -9.71
CA ILE A 189 -87.26 -17.58 -8.85
C ILE A 189 -87.94 -17.71 -7.49
N LEU A 190 -88.08 -18.94 -7.00
CA LEU A 190 -88.51 -19.21 -5.64
C LEU A 190 -87.28 -19.52 -4.79
N THR A 191 -87.09 -18.79 -3.70
CA THR A 191 -85.98 -18.99 -2.76
C THR A 191 -86.47 -19.41 -1.37
N GLU A 192 -85.57 -19.92 -0.53
CA GLU A 192 -85.82 -20.19 0.89
C GLU A 192 -86.44 -18.96 1.61
N ARG A 193 -85.99 -17.75 1.27
CA ARG A 193 -86.52 -16.50 1.80
C ARG A 193 -87.97 -16.21 1.38
N ASP A 194 -88.34 -16.55 0.14
CA ASP A 194 -89.72 -16.38 -0.33
C ASP A 194 -90.67 -17.31 0.42
N LEU A 195 -90.25 -18.56 0.66
CA LEU A 195 -91.01 -19.54 1.45
C LEU A 195 -91.23 -19.03 2.88
N LEU A 196 -90.17 -18.53 3.52
CA LEU A 196 -90.28 -18.00 4.88
C LEU A 196 -91.17 -16.74 4.95
N SER A 197 -90.96 -15.78 4.05
CA SER A 197 -91.61 -14.45 4.13
C SER A 197 -93.03 -14.40 3.56
N LYS A 198 -93.35 -15.23 2.56
CA LYS A 198 -94.64 -15.21 1.86
C LYS A 198 -95.51 -16.44 2.16
N VAL A 199 -94.95 -17.52 2.70
CA VAL A 199 -95.70 -18.72 3.08
C VAL A 199 -95.85 -18.81 4.59
N VAL A 200 -94.74 -18.99 5.32
CA VAL A 200 -94.76 -19.20 6.78
C VAL A 200 -95.20 -17.93 7.53
N ALA A 201 -94.56 -16.78 7.26
CA ALA A 201 -94.87 -15.53 7.97
C ALA A 201 -96.28 -14.98 7.66
N GLN A 202 -96.89 -15.39 6.54
CA GLN A 202 -98.23 -14.98 6.11
C GLN A 202 -99.31 -16.06 6.36
N HIS A 203 -98.96 -17.17 7.02
CA HIS A 203 -99.86 -18.29 7.29
C HIS A 203 -100.55 -18.84 6.01
N ARG A 204 -99.83 -18.90 4.88
CA ARG A 204 -100.36 -19.55 3.67
C ARG A 204 -100.12 -21.06 3.74
N ASP A 205 -101.08 -21.82 3.24
CA ASP A 205 -100.97 -23.28 3.12
C ASP A 205 -100.01 -23.65 1.96
N PRO A 206 -98.85 -24.29 2.24
CA PRO A 206 -97.88 -24.68 1.22
C PRO A 206 -98.43 -25.65 0.17
N THR A 207 -99.46 -26.43 0.50
CA THR A 207 -100.05 -27.43 -0.40
C THR A 207 -101.03 -26.81 -1.42
N ARG A 208 -101.44 -25.55 -1.18
CA ARG A 208 -102.43 -24.84 -2.03
C ARG A 208 -101.85 -23.61 -2.72
N ALA A 209 -100.87 -22.95 -2.12
CA ALA A 209 -100.20 -21.79 -2.72
C ALA A 209 -99.39 -22.22 -3.96
N THR A 210 -99.52 -21.47 -5.05
CA THR A 210 -98.76 -21.76 -6.28
C THR A 210 -97.43 -21.01 -6.31
N MET A 211 -96.49 -21.49 -7.13
CA MET A 211 -95.20 -20.84 -7.37
C MET A 211 -95.37 -19.39 -7.85
N GLU A 212 -96.33 -19.11 -8.73
CA GLU A 212 -96.62 -17.77 -9.26
C GLU A 212 -97.01 -16.76 -8.18
N GLU A 213 -97.75 -17.19 -7.15
CA GLU A 213 -98.20 -16.33 -6.05
C GLU A 213 -97.11 -15.97 -5.04
N VAL A 214 -95.98 -16.69 -5.05
CA VAL A 214 -94.97 -16.68 -3.99
C VAL A 214 -93.57 -16.36 -4.52
N MET A 215 -93.25 -16.67 -5.78
CA MET A 215 -91.93 -16.41 -6.38
C MET A 215 -91.57 -14.93 -6.40
N SER A 216 -90.27 -14.66 -6.56
CA SER A 216 -89.77 -13.33 -6.91
C SER A 216 -89.81 -13.17 -8.44
N SER A 217 -90.56 -12.17 -8.93
CA SER A 217 -90.72 -11.85 -10.36
C SER A 217 -90.76 -10.32 -10.56
N PRO A 218 -90.13 -9.77 -11.63
CA PRO A 218 -89.34 -10.46 -12.65
C PRO A 218 -88.01 -10.99 -12.09
N VAL A 219 -87.49 -12.08 -12.67
CA VAL A 219 -86.22 -12.68 -12.25
C VAL A 219 -85.02 -11.82 -12.68
N ALA A 220 -84.08 -11.59 -11.77
CA ALA A 220 -82.86 -10.86 -12.08
C ALA A 220 -81.89 -11.75 -12.87
N THR A 221 -81.48 -11.29 -14.07
CA THR A 221 -80.63 -12.04 -14.98
C THR A 221 -79.30 -11.35 -15.31
N VAL A 222 -78.30 -12.15 -15.69
CA VAL A 222 -77.01 -11.68 -16.22
C VAL A 222 -76.56 -12.56 -17.40
N PRO A 223 -75.82 -12.02 -18.38
CA PRO A 223 -75.28 -12.84 -19.46
C PRO A 223 -74.06 -13.67 -18.99
N PRO A 224 -73.71 -14.77 -19.69
CA PRO A 224 -72.63 -15.67 -19.28
C PRO A 224 -71.23 -15.02 -19.26
N ASP A 225 -70.97 -14.07 -20.14
CA ASP A 225 -69.71 -13.30 -20.29
C ASP A 225 -69.59 -12.13 -19.29
N HIS A 226 -70.57 -11.96 -18.39
CA HIS A 226 -70.52 -10.89 -17.40
C HIS A 226 -69.42 -11.17 -16.37
N SER A 227 -68.64 -10.16 -15.97
CA SER A 227 -67.66 -10.30 -14.88
C SER A 227 -68.33 -10.70 -13.57
N VAL A 228 -67.72 -11.64 -12.85
CA VAL A 228 -68.16 -12.06 -11.50
C VAL A 228 -68.20 -10.89 -10.50
N PHE A 229 -67.32 -9.90 -10.64
CA PHE A 229 -67.36 -8.69 -9.79
C PHE A 229 -68.64 -7.88 -10.01
N SER A 230 -69.00 -7.64 -11.27
CA SER A 230 -70.22 -6.91 -11.64
C SER A 230 -71.48 -7.69 -11.24
N ALA A 231 -71.47 -9.02 -11.37
CA ALA A 231 -72.54 -9.89 -10.87
C ALA A 231 -72.68 -9.77 -9.34
N SER A 232 -71.57 -9.77 -8.59
CA SER A 232 -71.57 -9.55 -7.13
C SER A 232 -72.16 -8.19 -6.74
N ARG A 233 -71.78 -7.12 -7.46
CA ARG A 233 -72.35 -5.77 -7.25
C ARG A 233 -73.84 -5.70 -7.56
N THR A 234 -74.29 -6.40 -8.60
CA THR A 234 -75.71 -6.49 -8.95
C THR A 234 -76.50 -7.20 -7.85
N MET A 235 -75.97 -8.30 -7.30
CA MET A 235 -76.56 -8.98 -6.15
C MET A 235 -76.66 -8.07 -4.93
N GLU A 236 -75.61 -7.30 -4.62
CA GLU A 236 -75.58 -6.33 -3.51
C GLU A 236 -76.62 -5.23 -3.70
N ALA A 237 -76.65 -4.59 -4.88
CA ALA A 237 -77.57 -3.50 -5.19
C ALA A 237 -79.04 -3.92 -5.12
N MET A 238 -79.35 -5.14 -5.57
CA MET A 238 -80.73 -5.68 -5.56
C MET A 238 -81.09 -6.38 -4.24
N GLY A 239 -80.14 -6.56 -3.31
CA GLY A 239 -80.37 -7.27 -2.05
C GLY A 239 -80.75 -8.76 -2.22
N ILE A 240 -80.27 -9.37 -3.31
CA ILE A 240 -80.51 -10.77 -3.68
C ILE A 240 -79.21 -11.57 -3.55
N ARG A 241 -79.31 -12.90 -3.48
CA ARG A 241 -78.15 -13.78 -3.27
C ARG A 241 -77.81 -14.67 -4.45
N ARG A 242 -78.65 -14.63 -5.49
CA ARG A 242 -78.52 -15.43 -6.71
C ARG A 242 -78.97 -14.63 -7.91
N LEU A 243 -78.33 -14.89 -9.04
CA LEU A 243 -78.67 -14.34 -10.35
C LEU A 243 -78.86 -15.49 -11.31
N VAL A 244 -79.90 -15.40 -12.13
CA VAL A 244 -80.13 -16.37 -13.19
C VAL A 244 -79.28 -15.98 -14.40
N VAL A 245 -78.54 -16.93 -14.95
CA VAL A 245 -77.68 -16.69 -16.10
C VAL A 245 -78.45 -17.04 -17.35
N THR A 246 -78.60 -16.07 -18.26
CA THR A 246 -79.40 -16.22 -19.48
C THR A 246 -78.67 -15.68 -20.69
N GLU A 247 -78.77 -16.38 -21.81
CA GLU A 247 -78.37 -15.88 -23.14
C GLU A 247 -79.66 -15.53 -23.90
N GLY A 248 -79.98 -14.23 -23.97
CA GLY A 248 -81.31 -13.77 -24.37
C GLY A 248 -82.37 -14.23 -23.36
N LYS A 249 -83.34 -15.04 -23.82
CA LYS A 249 -84.41 -15.60 -22.98
C LYS A 249 -84.15 -17.03 -22.49
N ARG A 250 -83.08 -17.65 -22.97
CA ARG A 250 -82.76 -19.04 -22.66
C ARG A 250 -82.02 -19.14 -21.33
N LEU A 251 -82.46 -20.04 -20.47
CA LEU A 251 -81.78 -20.36 -19.21
C LEU A 251 -80.45 -21.10 -19.47
N CYS A 252 -79.34 -20.51 -19.04
CA CYS A 252 -78.00 -21.07 -19.18
C CYS A 252 -77.44 -21.61 -17.85
N GLY A 253 -77.84 -21.01 -16.73
CA GLY A 253 -77.37 -21.41 -15.41
C GLY A 253 -77.89 -20.53 -14.29
N ILE A 254 -77.36 -20.74 -13.08
CA ILE A 254 -77.55 -19.86 -11.93
C ILE A 254 -76.21 -19.64 -11.25
N VAL A 255 -75.97 -18.42 -10.78
CA VAL A 255 -74.79 -18.09 -9.97
C VAL A 255 -75.25 -17.59 -8.60
N ALA A 256 -74.73 -18.17 -7.54
CA ALA A 256 -74.98 -17.75 -6.17
C ALA A 256 -73.76 -17.05 -5.55
N GLN A 257 -73.98 -16.25 -4.50
CA GLN A 257 -72.89 -15.68 -3.70
C GLN A 257 -71.90 -16.74 -3.18
N THR A 258 -72.36 -17.97 -2.94
CA THR A 258 -71.52 -19.10 -2.53
C THR A 258 -70.57 -19.59 -3.63
N ASP A 259 -70.99 -19.49 -4.89
CA ASP A 259 -70.16 -19.87 -6.04
C ASP A 259 -69.07 -18.81 -6.26
N ILE A 260 -69.46 -17.53 -6.15
CA ILE A 260 -68.54 -16.39 -6.15
C ILE A 260 -67.51 -16.53 -5.02
N PHE A 261 -67.95 -16.89 -3.80
CA PHE A 261 -67.07 -17.13 -2.66
C PHE A 261 -66.05 -18.25 -2.89
N ARG A 262 -66.49 -19.40 -3.40
CA ARG A 262 -65.61 -20.54 -3.68
C ARG A 262 -64.58 -20.19 -4.75
N ALA A 263 -65.01 -19.47 -5.79
CA ALA A 263 -64.12 -18.99 -6.84
C ALA A 263 -63.09 -17.99 -6.29
N ALA A 264 -63.54 -17.07 -5.42
CA ALA A 264 -62.70 -16.09 -4.74
C ALA A 264 -61.58 -16.73 -3.94
N LYS A 265 -61.96 -17.67 -3.07
CA LYS A 265 -61.04 -18.39 -2.22
C LYS A 265 -60.00 -19.18 -3.02
N ARG A 266 -60.45 -19.97 -4.00
CA ARG A 266 -59.54 -20.74 -4.86
C ARG A 266 -58.55 -19.85 -5.61
N LYS A 267 -58.97 -18.67 -6.06
CA LYS A 267 -58.08 -17.74 -6.77
C LYS A 267 -57.05 -17.13 -5.83
N LEU A 268 -57.46 -16.76 -4.62
CA LEU A 268 -56.54 -16.26 -3.60
C LEU A 268 -55.51 -17.33 -3.19
N GLU A 269 -55.96 -18.56 -2.93
CA GLU A 269 -55.08 -19.70 -2.64
C GLU A 269 -54.08 -19.96 -3.78
N ALA A 270 -54.56 -19.97 -5.02
CA ALA A 270 -53.69 -20.16 -6.18
C ALA A 270 -52.65 -19.03 -6.34
N GLN A 271 -53.04 -17.78 -6.07
CA GLN A 271 -52.13 -16.63 -6.14
C GLN A 271 -51.13 -16.62 -4.98
N GLU A 272 -51.54 -17.03 -3.78
CA GLU A 272 -50.64 -17.23 -2.65
C GLU A 272 -49.61 -18.31 -2.94
N ASP A 273 -50.04 -19.45 -3.50
CA ASP A 273 -49.16 -20.54 -3.88
C ASP A 273 -48.20 -20.13 -5.01
N GLU A 274 -48.68 -19.35 -5.98
CA GLU A 274 -47.86 -18.79 -7.06
C GLU A 274 -46.78 -17.85 -6.50
N ASN A 275 -47.17 -16.89 -5.65
CA ASN A 275 -46.23 -15.97 -5.00
C ASN A 275 -45.20 -16.73 -4.14
N ARG A 276 -45.65 -17.73 -3.38
CA ARG A 276 -44.78 -18.59 -2.57
C ARG A 276 -43.75 -19.31 -3.45
N ARG A 277 -44.19 -19.88 -4.58
CA ARG A 277 -43.29 -20.54 -5.54
C ARG A 277 -42.26 -19.56 -6.10
N LEU A 278 -42.67 -18.35 -6.48
CA LEU A 278 -41.74 -17.32 -6.98
C LEU A 278 -40.67 -16.96 -5.93
N LEU A 279 -41.03 -16.87 -4.66
CA LEU A 279 -40.07 -16.63 -3.57
C LEU A 279 -39.12 -17.83 -3.36
N GLU A 280 -39.64 -19.05 -3.44
CA GLU A 280 -38.84 -20.28 -3.27
C GLU A 280 -37.90 -20.58 -4.45
N GLU A 281 -38.32 -20.27 -5.68
CA GLU A 281 -37.55 -20.46 -6.91
C GLU A 281 -36.54 -19.34 -7.15
N SER A 282 -36.68 -18.19 -6.49
CA SER A 282 -35.74 -17.07 -6.57
C SER A 282 -34.33 -17.49 -6.14
N GLU A 283 -33.33 -17.12 -6.94
CA GLU A 283 -31.92 -17.30 -6.61
C GLU A 283 -31.42 -16.29 -5.58
N ASN A 284 -32.17 -15.22 -5.31
CA ASN A 284 -31.82 -14.27 -4.26
C ASN A 284 -32.10 -14.86 -2.88
N HIS A 285 -31.21 -14.58 -1.93
CA HIS A 285 -31.31 -15.06 -0.55
C HIS A 285 -32.29 -14.17 0.22
N ILE A 286 -33.57 -14.49 0.12
CA ILE A 286 -34.67 -13.69 0.67
C ILE A 286 -34.93 -14.08 2.12
N PHE A 287 -35.19 -13.07 2.96
CA PHE A 287 -35.64 -13.27 4.33
C PHE A 287 -36.68 -12.22 4.74
N THR A 288 -37.45 -12.55 5.79
CA THR A 288 -38.29 -11.58 6.52
C THR A 288 -38.06 -11.69 8.01
N THR A 289 -38.31 -10.60 8.74
CA THR A 289 -38.30 -10.57 10.20
C THR A 289 -39.56 -9.94 10.76
N ASP A 290 -39.87 -10.22 12.03
CA ASP A 290 -40.86 -9.48 12.80
C ASP A 290 -40.30 -8.13 13.31
N VAL A 291 -41.10 -7.41 14.10
CA VAL A 291 -40.75 -6.12 14.73
C VAL A 291 -39.60 -6.22 15.74
N ASP A 292 -39.38 -7.40 16.32
CA ASP A 292 -38.29 -7.66 17.26
C ASP A 292 -36.99 -8.09 16.54
N GLY A 293 -37.02 -8.15 15.20
CA GLY A 293 -35.89 -8.58 14.38
C GLY A 293 -35.66 -10.11 14.40
N LYS A 294 -36.68 -10.89 14.77
CA LYS A 294 -36.65 -12.36 14.65
C LYS A 294 -37.03 -12.78 13.25
N THR A 295 -36.30 -13.75 12.70
CA THR A 295 -36.51 -14.22 11.34
C THR A 295 -37.82 -14.99 11.27
N THR A 296 -38.70 -14.53 10.39
CA THR A 296 -40.00 -15.13 10.15
C THR A 296 -39.98 -16.00 8.90
N TYR A 297 -39.22 -15.65 7.87
CA TYR A 297 -39.14 -16.46 6.64
C TYR A 297 -37.74 -16.42 6.06
N VAL A 298 -37.35 -17.51 5.40
CA VAL A 298 -36.17 -17.63 4.55
C VAL A 298 -36.50 -18.55 3.38
N ASN A 299 -36.03 -18.22 2.18
CA ASN A 299 -36.26 -19.07 1.00
C ASN A 299 -35.18 -20.15 0.83
N SER A 300 -35.39 -21.05 -0.14
CA SER A 300 -34.44 -22.12 -0.47
C SER A 300 -33.03 -21.63 -0.81
N ALA A 301 -32.88 -20.48 -1.47
CA ALA A 301 -31.58 -19.89 -1.77
C ALA A 301 -30.85 -19.50 -0.49
N PHE A 302 -31.51 -18.79 0.43
CA PHE A 302 -30.94 -18.39 1.72
C PHE A 302 -30.37 -19.58 2.49
N LEU A 303 -31.05 -20.72 2.47
CA LEU A 303 -30.57 -21.96 3.07
C LEU A 303 -29.29 -22.51 2.42
N ARG A 304 -29.19 -22.45 1.10
CA ARG A 304 -27.99 -22.87 0.34
C ARG A 304 -26.77 -22.02 0.70
N LEU A 305 -26.94 -20.69 0.84
CA LEU A 305 -25.86 -19.77 1.21
C LEU A 305 -25.17 -20.14 2.53
N PHE A 306 -25.97 -20.50 3.53
CA PHE A 306 -25.46 -20.86 4.85
C PHE A 306 -25.17 -22.36 5.00
N GLU A 307 -25.36 -23.16 3.95
CA GLU A 307 -25.23 -24.61 3.95
C GLU A 307 -26.05 -25.27 5.07
N VAL A 308 -27.32 -24.88 5.20
CA VAL A 308 -28.25 -25.39 6.20
C VAL A 308 -29.44 -26.07 5.51
N SER A 309 -29.79 -27.28 5.96
CA SER A 309 -30.86 -28.06 5.32
C SER A 309 -32.26 -27.74 5.84
N SER A 310 -32.39 -27.07 6.99
CA SER A 310 -33.68 -26.82 7.64
C SER A 310 -33.87 -25.35 8.00
N PRO A 311 -34.99 -24.73 7.59
CA PRO A 311 -35.30 -23.34 7.94
C PRO A 311 -35.49 -23.13 9.45
N ARG A 312 -35.83 -24.18 10.21
CA ARG A 312 -36.05 -24.10 11.67
C ARG A 312 -34.89 -23.51 12.47
N GLU A 313 -33.68 -23.51 11.89
CA GLU A 313 -32.50 -22.92 12.52
C GLU A 313 -32.49 -21.38 12.47
N PHE A 314 -33.23 -20.80 11.55
CA PHE A 314 -33.39 -19.36 11.40
C PHE A 314 -34.73 -18.87 11.95
N ILE A 315 -35.79 -19.65 11.74
CA ILE A 315 -37.14 -19.30 12.15
C ILE A 315 -37.22 -19.07 13.67
N ASP A 316 -37.89 -17.98 14.05
CA ASP A 316 -38.06 -17.50 15.44
C ASP A 316 -36.76 -17.14 16.18
N GLN A 317 -35.61 -17.17 15.47
CA GLN A 317 -34.33 -16.70 15.98
C GLN A 317 -34.08 -15.26 15.59
N SER A 318 -33.37 -14.49 16.43
CA SER A 318 -32.84 -13.18 16.04
C SER A 318 -32.07 -13.30 14.72
N PHE A 319 -32.25 -12.32 13.82
CA PHE A 319 -31.67 -12.33 12.48
C PHE A 319 -30.23 -12.84 12.47
N LEU A 320 -30.06 -14.02 11.86
CA LEU A 320 -28.87 -14.87 11.87
C LEU A 320 -28.35 -15.23 13.29
N PRO A 321 -28.37 -16.53 13.67
CA PRO A 321 -27.71 -17.01 14.88
C PRO A 321 -26.23 -16.60 14.98
N GLU A 322 -25.72 -16.45 16.21
CA GLU A 322 -24.37 -15.93 16.49
C GLU A 322 -23.26 -16.70 15.74
N ARG A 323 -23.45 -18.01 15.56
CA ARG A 323 -22.50 -18.87 14.85
C ARG A 323 -22.25 -18.49 13.39
N PHE A 324 -23.12 -17.70 12.75
CA PHE A 324 -22.96 -17.26 11.36
C PHE A 324 -22.22 -15.91 11.24
N TRP A 325 -21.94 -15.24 12.35
CA TRP A 325 -21.25 -13.95 12.37
C TRP A 325 -19.74 -14.11 12.55
N VAL A 326 -18.94 -13.44 11.71
CA VAL A 326 -17.49 -13.36 11.90
C VAL A 326 -17.14 -12.32 12.97
N ASN A 327 -17.89 -11.21 13.02
CA ASN A 327 -17.67 -10.11 13.95
C ASN A 327 -18.91 -9.85 14.82
N PRO A 328 -18.83 -10.04 16.16
CA PRO A 328 -19.94 -9.78 17.08
C PRO A 328 -20.43 -8.33 17.08
N LYS A 329 -19.57 -7.35 16.76
CA LYS A 329 -19.97 -5.93 16.69
C LYS A 329 -20.92 -5.66 15.52
N ASP A 330 -20.69 -6.32 14.39
CA ASP A 330 -21.56 -6.19 13.21
C ASP A 330 -22.94 -6.78 13.49
N ARG A 331 -23.00 -7.90 14.22
CA ARG A 331 -24.26 -8.52 14.69
C ARG A 331 -25.11 -7.54 15.49
N ALA A 332 -24.54 -6.96 16.55
CA ALA A 332 -25.26 -6.05 17.44
C ALA A 332 -25.72 -4.76 16.75
N ARG A 333 -24.99 -4.31 15.73
CA ARG A 333 -25.38 -3.16 14.91
C ARG A 333 -26.55 -3.52 13.98
N VAL A 334 -26.44 -4.60 13.21
CA VAL A 334 -27.46 -5.02 12.25
C VAL A 334 -28.79 -5.36 12.94
N LEU A 335 -28.76 -6.03 14.10
CA LEU A 335 -29.98 -6.33 14.85
C LEU A 335 -30.72 -5.06 15.28
N ARG A 336 -30.00 -4.04 15.78
CA ARG A 336 -30.61 -2.75 16.15
C ARG A 336 -31.20 -2.01 14.94
N GLU A 337 -30.54 -2.08 13.80
CA GLU A 337 -31.00 -1.41 12.58
C GLU A 337 -32.23 -2.08 11.97
N LEU A 338 -32.31 -3.41 12.01
CA LEU A 338 -33.49 -4.17 11.59
C LEU A 338 -34.70 -3.84 12.48
N SER A 339 -34.52 -3.73 13.80
CA SER A 339 -35.61 -3.34 14.71
C SER A 339 -36.03 -1.87 14.56
N ASN A 340 -35.10 -0.98 14.22
CA ASN A 340 -35.38 0.46 14.07
C ASN A 340 -35.77 0.87 12.64
N GLY A 341 -35.76 -0.06 11.69
CA GLY A 341 -36.21 0.18 10.32
C GLY A 341 -35.31 1.05 9.46
N ASN A 342 -34.04 1.16 9.81
CA ASN A 342 -33.09 2.04 9.12
C ASN A 342 -31.88 1.23 8.64
N VAL A 343 -32.09 0.39 7.63
CA VAL A 343 -31.06 -0.50 7.09
C VAL A 343 -30.53 0.07 5.79
N GLU A 344 -29.37 0.74 5.87
CA GLU A 344 -28.58 1.06 4.68
C GLU A 344 -28.02 -0.22 4.03
N ILE A 345 -27.71 -0.14 2.73
CA ILE A 345 -27.00 -1.19 2.01
C ILE A 345 -25.66 -1.43 2.70
N LYS A 346 -25.40 -2.67 3.17
CA LYS A 346 -24.20 -2.99 3.96
C LYS A 346 -23.52 -4.26 3.50
N GLU A 347 -22.20 -4.18 3.41
CA GLU A 347 -21.38 -5.37 3.23
C GLU A 347 -21.08 -6.02 4.59
N LEU A 348 -21.32 -7.33 4.68
CA LEU A 348 -21.11 -8.14 5.87
C LEU A 348 -20.19 -9.30 5.53
N SER A 349 -19.35 -9.67 6.49
CA SER A 349 -18.58 -10.91 6.45
C SER A 349 -19.22 -11.91 7.41
N LEU A 350 -19.81 -12.95 6.82
CA LEU A 350 -20.49 -14.02 7.52
C LEU A 350 -19.72 -15.33 7.34
N LYS A 351 -20.18 -16.37 8.03
CA LYS A 351 -19.69 -17.74 7.87
C LYS A 351 -20.86 -18.69 7.67
N ALA A 352 -20.72 -19.65 6.78
CA ALA A 352 -21.67 -20.76 6.60
C ALA A 352 -21.54 -21.78 7.75
N SER A 353 -22.43 -22.77 7.79
CA SER A 353 -22.50 -23.79 8.86
C SER A 353 -21.18 -24.55 9.07
N LYS A 354 -20.40 -24.75 8.00
CA LYS A 354 -19.08 -25.43 8.03
C LYS A 354 -17.89 -24.49 8.24
N GLY A 355 -18.12 -23.21 8.55
CA GLY A 355 -17.07 -22.22 8.81
C GLY A 355 -16.47 -21.56 7.56
N LYS A 356 -16.95 -21.89 6.35
CA LYS A 356 -16.61 -21.17 5.11
C LYS A 356 -17.01 -19.71 5.25
N ARG A 357 -16.10 -18.76 4.98
CA ARG A 357 -16.45 -17.34 4.97
C ARG A 357 -17.26 -17.01 3.72
N VAL A 358 -18.24 -16.14 3.91
CA VAL A 358 -19.13 -15.66 2.85
C VAL A 358 -19.24 -14.15 2.99
N HIS A 359 -19.01 -13.43 1.89
CA HIS A 359 -19.19 -11.99 1.84
C HIS A 359 -20.54 -11.67 1.21
N VAL A 360 -21.38 -10.96 1.96
CA VAL A 360 -22.74 -10.65 1.51
C VAL A 360 -23.02 -9.17 1.58
N THR A 361 -23.84 -8.67 0.66
CA THR A 361 -24.45 -7.35 0.75
C THR A 361 -25.88 -7.49 1.23
N LEU A 362 -26.20 -6.90 2.37
CA LEU A 362 -27.53 -6.87 2.98
C LEU A 362 -28.32 -5.69 2.45
N PHE A 363 -29.51 -5.97 1.92
CA PHE A 363 -30.55 -5.01 1.59
C PHE A 363 -31.78 -5.35 2.44
N SER A 364 -32.34 -4.37 3.15
CA SER A 364 -33.58 -4.58 3.91
C SER A 364 -34.46 -3.34 3.85
N THR A 365 -35.77 -3.56 3.90
CA THR A 365 -36.81 -2.53 3.92
C THR A 365 -37.86 -2.87 4.97
N LEU A 366 -38.52 -1.85 5.50
CA LEU A 366 -39.61 -2.03 6.44
C LEU A 366 -40.85 -2.59 5.75
N THR A 367 -41.54 -3.48 6.45
CA THR A 367 -42.87 -3.93 6.05
C THR A 367 -43.92 -3.30 6.96
N SER A 368 -45.06 -2.94 6.39
CA SER A 368 -46.22 -2.47 7.12
C SER A 368 -47.44 -3.35 6.85
N ASN A 369 -48.34 -3.42 7.83
CA ASN A 369 -49.63 -4.07 7.68
C ASN A 369 -50.60 -3.18 6.89
N VAL A 370 -51.80 -3.69 6.58
CA VAL A 370 -52.85 -2.95 5.85
C VAL A 370 -53.36 -1.70 6.59
N ARG A 371 -53.11 -1.59 7.90
CA ARG A 371 -53.43 -0.41 8.71
C ARG A 371 -52.32 0.65 8.67
N GLY A 372 -51.21 0.37 7.97
CA GLY A 372 -50.04 1.24 7.86
C GLY A 372 -49.06 1.14 9.03
N GLU A 373 -49.27 0.21 9.96
CA GLU A 373 -48.38 0.00 11.11
C GLU A 373 -47.21 -0.89 10.70
N ILE A 374 -46.01 -0.57 11.16
CA ILE A 374 -44.81 -1.38 10.90
C ILE A 374 -44.97 -2.74 11.57
N ASN A 375 -44.82 -3.82 10.79
CA ASN A 375 -44.96 -5.19 11.27
C ASN A 375 -43.69 -6.04 11.13
N GLY A 376 -42.60 -5.45 10.62
CA GLY A 376 -41.31 -6.12 10.50
C GLY A 376 -40.40 -5.53 9.43
N SER A 377 -39.49 -6.36 8.94
CA SER A 377 -38.59 -6.02 7.83
C SER A 377 -38.49 -7.18 6.83
N GLN A 378 -38.21 -6.86 5.58
CA GLN A 378 -37.93 -7.85 4.54
C GLN A 378 -36.68 -7.45 3.78
N GLY A 379 -35.89 -8.43 3.35
CA GLY A 379 -34.62 -8.14 2.72
C GLY A 379 -34.04 -9.27 1.90
N VAL A 380 -32.93 -8.97 1.26
CA VAL A 380 -32.11 -9.91 0.51
C VAL A 380 -30.65 -9.84 0.96
N LEU A 381 -30.00 -11.00 1.00
CA LEU A 381 -28.54 -11.10 1.04
C LEU A 381 -28.02 -11.39 -0.36
N HIS A 382 -27.15 -10.54 -0.89
CA HIS A 382 -26.50 -10.80 -2.17
C HIS A 382 -25.09 -11.33 -1.92
N ASP A 383 -24.79 -12.55 -2.39
CA ASP A 383 -23.45 -13.13 -2.25
C ASP A 383 -22.47 -12.46 -3.22
N VAL A 384 -21.42 -11.84 -2.69
CA VAL A 384 -20.36 -11.17 -3.44
C VAL A 384 -18.99 -11.82 -3.21
N THR A 385 -18.97 -13.04 -2.68
CA THR A 385 -17.74 -13.76 -2.33
C THR A 385 -16.84 -13.95 -3.55
N GLU A 386 -17.35 -14.55 -4.63
CA GLU A 386 -16.57 -14.79 -5.86
C GLU A 386 -16.03 -13.48 -6.46
N LYS A 387 -16.85 -12.43 -6.46
CA LYS A 387 -16.46 -11.11 -6.97
C LYS A 387 -15.30 -10.53 -6.16
N LYS A 388 -15.34 -10.63 -4.82
CA LYS A 388 -14.25 -10.15 -3.96
C LYS A 388 -12.98 -10.97 -4.09
N GLU A 389 -13.08 -12.30 -4.17
CA GLU A 389 -11.92 -13.17 -4.35
C GLU A 389 -11.22 -12.90 -5.69
N LEU A 390 -11.98 -12.68 -6.77
CA LEU A 390 -11.43 -12.31 -8.08
C LEU A 390 -10.73 -10.95 -8.08
N VAL A 391 -11.29 -9.96 -7.39
CA VAL A 391 -10.67 -8.64 -7.26
C VAL A 391 -9.36 -8.75 -6.46
N ALA A 392 -9.37 -9.44 -5.32
CA ALA A 392 -8.17 -9.64 -4.52
C ALA A 392 -7.07 -10.40 -5.27
N LEU A 393 -7.44 -11.42 -6.06
CA LEU A 393 -6.49 -12.16 -6.89
C LEU A 393 -5.85 -11.26 -7.96
N LYS A 394 -6.65 -10.42 -8.64
CA LYS A 394 -6.15 -9.48 -9.65
C LYS A 394 -5.23 -8.43 -9.03
N GLU A 395 -5.57 -7.88 -7.87
CA GLU A 395 -4.73 -6.92 -7.14
C GLU A 395 -3.39 -7.54 -6.73
N ALA A 396 -3.41 -8.80 -6.26
CA ALA A 396 -2.18 -9.53 -5.94
C ALA A 396 -1.30 -9.78 -7.18
N GLN A 397 -1.91 -10.15 -8.32
CA GLN A 397 -1.19 -10.33 -9.59
C GLN A 397 -0.61 -9.01 -10.12
N GLU A 398 -1.36 -7.91 -10.04
CA GLU A 398 -0.90 -6.59 -10.47
C GLU A 398 0.25 -6.11 -9.58
N SER A 399 0.12 -6.25 -8.26
CA SER A 399 1.17 -5.91 -7.29
C SER A 399 2.45 -6.72 -7.53
N LEU A 400 2.33 -8.02 -7.80
CA LEU A 400 3.47 -8.86 -8.19
C LEU A 400 4.11 -8.34 -9.49
N ARG A 401 3.30 -8.03 -10.51
CA ARG A 401 3.77 -7.52 -11.80
C ARG A 401 4.45 -6.16 -11.69
N GLU A 402 3.93 -5.25 -10.88
CA GLU A 402 4.55 -3.96 -10.58
C GLU A 402 5.88 -4.13 -9.86
N SER A 403 5.93 -5.02 -8.88
CA SER A 403 7.15 -5.36 -8.14
C SER A 403 8.22 -5.93 -9.08
N GLU A 404 7.87 -6.88 -9.96
CA GLU A 404 8.77 -7.45 -10.97
C GLU A 404 9.31 -6.37 -11.93
N LYS A 405 8.45 -5.49 -12.44
CA LYS A 405 8.87 -4.37 -13.30
C LYS A 405 9.81 -3.43 -12.56
N ARG A 406 9.52 -3.10 -11.30
CA ARG A 406 10.35 -2.22 -10.48
C ARG A 406 11.75 -2.82 -10.27
N TYR A 407 11.84 -4.10 -9.90
CA TYR A 407 13.14 -4.76 -9.74
C TYR A 407 13.94 -4.82 -11.04
N ARG A 408 13.27 -5.09 -12.17
CA ARG A 408 13.91 -5.08 -13.49
C ARG A 408 14.47 -3.70 -13.84
N LEU A 409 13.69 -2.63 -13.63
CA LEU A 409 14.14 -1.25 -13.88
C LEU A 409 15.32 -0.87 -13.00
N LEU A 410 15.30 -1.23 -11.71
CA LEU A 410 16.42 -0.97 -10.80
C LEU A 410 17.69 -1.70 -11.23
N ALA A 411 17.58 -2.95 -11.67
CA ALA A 411 18.71 -3.73 -12.17
C ALA A 411 19.24 -3.21 -13.51
N GLU A 412 18.36 -2.78 -14.42
CA GLU A 412 18.74 -2.25 -15.74
C GLU A 412 19.37 -0.85 -15.67
N ASN A 413 19.05 -0.05 -14.64
CA ASN A 413 19.61 1.30 -14.46
C ASN A 413 20.78 1.36 -13.46
N ALA A 414 21.19 0.22 -12.87
CA ALA A 414 22.36 0.17 -12.00
C ALA A 414 23.63 0.43 -12.81
N LYS A 415 24.52 1.30 -12.31
CA LYS A 415 25.84 1.53 -12.92
C LYS A 415 26.76 0.32 -12.73
N ASP A 416 26.68 -0.32 -11.58
CA ASP A 416 27.39 -1.57 -11.31
C ASP A 416 26.75 -2.73 -12.10
N VAL A 417 27.54 -3.73 -12.47
CA VAL A 417 27.02 -4.92 -13.16
C VAL A 417 26.50 -5.90 -12.14
N ILE A 418 25.21 -6.23 -12.23
CA ILE A 418 24.57 -7.26 -11.40
C ILE A 418 24.54 -8.54 -12.20
N PHE A 419 24.99 -9.64 -11.61
CA PHE A 419 24.95 -10.95 -12.23
C PHE A 419 24.40 -12.01 -11.28
N THR A 420 23.85 -13.05 -11.88
CA THR A 420 23.60 -14.33 -11.21
C THR A 420 24.22 -15.45 -12.02
N ALA A 421 24.70 -16.49 -11.34
CA ALA A 421 25.21 -17.70 -11.97
C ALA A 421 24.74 -18.94 -11.21
N ASP A 422 24.68 -20.07 -11.91
CA ASP A 422 24.54 -21.37 -11.26
C ASP A 422 25.83 -21.77 -10.52
N LEU A 423 25.79 -22.86 -9.75
CA LEU A 423 26.98 -23.38 -9.04
C LEU A 423 28.10 -23.86 -9.99
N SER A 424 27.84 -23.98 -11.29
CA SER A 424 28.84 -24.31 -12.32
C SER A 424 29.43 -23.06 -12.98
N PHE A 425 29.16 -21.85 -12.45
CA PHE A 425 29.61 -20.56 -12.98
C PHE A 425 29.10 -20.27 -14.39
N ARG A 426 27.97 -20.85 -14.78
CA ARG A 426 27.25 -20.39 -15.96
C ARG A 426 26.34 -19.25 -15.57
N TRP A 427 26.52 -18.12 -16.23
CA TRP A 427 25.71 -16.94 -16.03
C TRP A 427 24.24 -17.25 -16.35
N THR A 428 23.36 -16.97 -15.42
CA THR A 428 21.91 -17.08 -15.59
C THR A 428 21.29 -15.72 -15.89
N TYR A 429 21.92 -14.64 -15.43
CA TYR A 429 21.55 -13.26 -15.73
C TYR A 429 22.78 -12.36 -15.60
N ILE A 430 22.90 -11.37 -16.48
CA ILE A 430 23.84 -10.25 -16.38
C ILE A 430 23.08 -8.98 -16.76
N SER A 431 23.20 -7.92 -15.97
CA SER A 431 22.56 -6.63 -16.25
C SER A 431 23.17 -5.95 -17.48
N PRO A 432 22.40 -5.11 -18.22
CA PRO A 432 22.90 -4.39 -19.39
C PRO A 432 24.10 -3.48 -19.14
N SER A 433 24.34 -3.05 -17.89
CA SER A 433 25.51 -2.25 -17.51
C SER A 433 26.87 -2.92 -17.84
N VAL A 434 26.90 -4.24 -18.10
CA VAL A 434 28.10 -4.93 -18.59
C VAL A 434 28.59 -4.38 -19.94
N GLU A 435 27.70 -3.82 -20.75
CA GLU A 435 28.05 -3.21 -22.03
C GLU A 435 28.87 -1.94 -21.84
N LEU A 436 28.54 -1.13 -20.83
CA LEU A 436 29.32 0.05 -20.47
C LEU A 436 30.67 -0.32 -19.85
N LEU A 437 30.73 -1.39 -19.06
CA LEU A 437 31.95 -1.83 -18.38
C LEU A 437 32.94 -2.54 -19.31
N ARG A 438 32.45 -3.46 -20.15
CA ARG A 438 33.29 -4.38 -20.94
C ARG A 438 33.08 -4.30 -22.45
N GLY A 439 32.07 -3.57 -22.93
CA GLY A 439 31.73 -3.47 -24.36
C GLY A 439 30.99 -4.69 -24.94
N PHE A 440 30.64 -5.68 -24.12
CA PHE A 440 29.82 -6.81 -24.54
C PHE A 440 28.35 -6.55 -24.23
N THR A 441 27.45 -6.89 -25.15
CA THR A 441 26.02 -6.84 -24.82
C THR A 441 25.68 -7.88 -23.76
N ALA A 442 24.61 -7.68 -22.98
CA ALA A 442 24.21 -8.67 -21.97
C ALA A 442 24.01 -10.09 -22.55
N ALA A 443 23.50 -10.18 -23.79
CA ALA A 443 23.33 -11.46 -24.50
C ALA A 443 24.66 -12.11 -24.90
N GLU A 444 25.68 -11.33 -25.26
CA GLU A 444 27.03 -11.83 -25.51
C GLU A 444 27.70 -12.27 -24.20
N ALA A 445 27.64 -11.42 -23.16
CA ALA A 445 28.31 -11.62 -21.89
C ALA A 445 27.81 -12.87 -21.13
N VAL A 446 26.51 -13.17 -21.18
CA VAL A 446 25.92 -14.37 -20.54
C VAL A 446 26.49 -15.67 -21.11
N ASN A 447 26.94 -15.66 -22.36
CA ASN A 447 27.52 -16.85 -23.01
C ASN A 447 29.03 -16.99 -22.82
N GLN A 448 29.70 -16.00 -22.21
CA GLN A 448 31.14 -16.07 -21.94
C GLN A 448 31.43 -16.88 -20.68
N SER A 449 32.55 -17.59 -20.66
CA SER A 449 33.02 -18.24 -19.43
C SER A 449 33.71 -17.24 -18.51
N ILE A 450 33.82 -17.57 -17.21
CA ILE A 450 34.56 -16.75 -16.25
C ILE A 450 36.07 -16.67 -16.60
N GLU A 451 36.61 -17.69 -17.26
CA GLU A 451 38.00 -17.76 -17.72
C GLU A 451 38.29 -16.83 -18.90
N GLU A 452 37.29 -16.63 -19.78
CA GLU A 452 37.37 -15.65 -20.89
C GLU A 452 37.25 -14.21 -20.38
N MET A 453 36.52 -14.01 -19.27
CA MET A 453 36.24 -12.70 -18.68
C MET A 453 37.39 -12.15 -17.85
N LEU A 454 38.14 -13.01 -17.16
CA LEU A 454 39.19 -12.62 -16.21
C LEU A 454 40.58 -12.79 -16.82
N THR A 455 41.55 -11.99 -16.37
CA THR A 455 42.95 -12.31 -16.64
C THR A 455 43.38 -13.57 -15.90
N MET A 456 44.43 -14.25 -16.38
CA MET A 456 44.91 -15.51 -15.79
C MET A 456 45.15 -15.42 -14.27
N VAL A 457 45.73 -14.30 -13.80
CA VAL A 457 45.98 -14.06 -12.38
C VAL A 457 44.67 -13.89 -11.59
N SER A 458 43.72 -13.15 -12.15
CA SER A 458 42.42 -12.92 -11.51
C SER A 458 41.51 -14.15 -11.55
N ALA A 459 41.58 -14.97 -12.60
CA ALA A 459 40.87 -16.24 -12.68
C ALA A 459 41.34 -17.21 -11.59
N GLU A 460 42.65 -17.33 -11.36
CA GLU A 460 43.18 -18.13 -10.26
C GLU A 460 42.76 -17.61 -8.88
N ALA A 461 42.77 -16.28 -8.69
CA ALA A 461 42.35 -15.65 -7.44
C ALA A 461 40.85 -15.92 -7.16
N ALA A 462 40.00 -15.79 -8.17
CA ALA A 462 38.57 -16.09 -8.08
C ALA A 462 38.32 -17.58 -7.76
N ALA A 463 39.01 -18.50 -8.45
CA ALA A 463 38.89 -19.93 -8.21
C ALA A 463 39.31 -20.33 -6.79
N LYS A 464 40.41 -19.76 -6.27
CA LYS A 464 40.87 -20.00 -4.89
C LYS A 464 39.89 -19.47 -3.86
N ALA A 465 39.41 -18.23 -4.03
CA ALA A 465 38.45 -17.61 -3.13
C ALA A 465 37.12 -18.40 -3.09
N LEU A 466 36.68 -18.89 -4.23
CA LEU A 466 35.48 -19.73 -4.33
C LEU A 466 35.65 -21.06 -3.60
N ALA A 467 36.75 -21.77 -3.83
CA ALA A 467 37.01 -23.05 -3.20
C ALA A 467 37.04 -22.91 -1.65
N GLU A 468 37.58 -21.79 -1.16
CA GLU A 468 37.56 -21.44 0.26
C GLU A 468 36.13 -21.23 0.78
N GLU A 469 35.30 -20.44 0.09
CA GLU A 469 33.91 -20.16 0.50
C GLU A 469 33.01 -21.40 0.43
N ILE A 470 33.15 -22.25 -0.60
CA ILE A 470 32.40 -23.53 -0.69
C ILE A 470 32.78 -24.46 0.46
N ARG A 471 34.06 -24.48 0.87
CA ARG A 471 34.51 -25.28 2.02
C ARG A 471 33.89 -24.75 3.32
N LEU A 472 33.92 -23.43 3.53
CA LEU A 472 33.35 -22.79 4.71
C LEU A 472 31.82 -22.95 4.79
N ALA A 473 31.12 -22.88 3.66
CA ALA A 473 29.68 -23.10 3.56
C ALA A 473 29.24 -24.53 3.91
N LYS A 474 30.14 -25.52 3.81
CA LYS A 474 29.87 -26.90 4.26
C LYS A 474 30.12 -27.12 5.75
N GLU A 475 30.89 -26.23 6.39
CA GLU A 475 31.33 -26.36 7.78
C GLU A 475 30.49 -25.52 8.77
N ASN A 476 29.78 -24.49 8.29
CA ASN A 476 28.97 -23.58 9.10
C ASN A 476 27.70 -23.13 8.35
N ASP A 477 26.51 -23.30 8.95
CA ASP A 477 25.21 -22.88 8.36
C ASP A 477 25.11 -21.36 8.15
N ASP A 478 25.82 -20.55 8.96
CA ASP A 478 25.86 -19.09 8.85
C ASP A 478 26.75 -18.56 7.69
N ALA A 479 27.54 -19.42 7.04
CA ALA A 479 28.42 -19.01 5.93
C ALA A 479 27.65 -18.73 4.63
N VAL A 480 26.39 -19.15 4.55
CA VAL A 480 25.51 -18.98 3.39
C VAL A 480 25.15 -17.50 3.13
N THR A 481 25.13 -16.68 4.18
CA THR A 481 24.85 -15.22 4.12
C THR A 481 26.11 -14.37 3.98
N ARG A 482 27.30 -14.97 3.93
CA ARG A 482 28.57 -14.25 3.87
C ARG A 482 28.78 -13.66 2.47
N THR A 483 29.25 -12.42 2.43
CA THR A 483 29.61 -11.73 1.18
C THR A 483 31.11 -11.71 1.03
N ARG A 484 31.64 -12.18 -0.11
CA ARG A 484 33.06 -12.13 -0.44
C ARG A 484 33.31 -10.98 -1.40
N THR A 485 34.34 -10.18 -1.12
CA THR A 485 34.78 -9.08 -2.00
C THR A 485 36.15 -9.44 -2.59
N LEU A 486 36.32 -9.28 -3.89
CA LEU A 486 37.55 -9.56 -4.63
C LEU A 486 37.85 -8.41 -5.58
N GLU A 487 39.12 -8.06 -5.73
CA GLU A 487 39.57 -7.13 -6.77
C GLU A 487 40.14 -7.95 -7.93
N LEU A 488 39.47 -7.89 -9.08
CA LEU A 488 39.75 -8.72 -10.24
C LEU A 488 39.91 -7.86 -11.49
N GLU A 489 40.92 -8.19 -12.28
CA GLU A 489 41.15 -7.58 -13.58
C GLU A 489 40.37 -8.35 -14.66
N MET A 490 39.50 -7.63 -15.37
CA MET A 490 38.65 -8.17 -16.42
C MET A 490 39.13 -7.74 -17.81
N THR A 491 38.85 -8.57 -18.82
CA THR A 491 39.15 -8.32 -20.23
C THR A 491 37.94 -7.70 -20.93
N CYS A 492 38.17 -6.61 -21.67
CA CYS A 492 37.15 -5.92 -22.46
C CYS A 492 37.11 -6.45 -23.90
N LYS A 493 36.03 -6.15 -24.63
CA LYS A 493 35.83 -6.58 -26.03
C LYS A 493 36.89 -6.05 -27.00
N ASP A 494 37.45 -4.90 -26.70
CA ASP A 494 38.54 -4.26 -27.46
C ASP A 494 39.95 -4.76 -27.08
N GLY A 495 40.04 -5.69 -26.12
CA GLY A 495 41.30 -6.23 -25.60
C GLY A 495 41.94 -5.40 -24.48
N SER A 496 41.34 -4.27 -24.09
CA SER A 496 41.76 -3.51 -22.91
C SER A 496 41.43 -4.25 -21.61
N ARG A 497 41.96 -3.75 -20.49
CA ARG A 497 41.76 -4.33 -19.16
C ARG A 497 41.15 -3.30 -18.22
N VAL A 498 40.24 -3.77 -17.39
CA VAL A 498 39.54 -2.95 -16.40
C VAL A 498 39.67 -3.59 -15.01
N TRP A 499 39.99 -2.77 -14.01
CA TRP A 499 40.04 -3.24 -12.62
C TRP A 499 38.65 -3.18 -12.02
N THR A 500 38.22 -4.30 -11.42
CA THR A 500 36.88 -4.42 -10.86
C THR A 500 36.88 -4.90 -9.42
N GLU A 501 35.98 -4.35 -8.61
CA GLU A 501 35.62 -4.89 -7.30
C GLU A 501 34.39 -5.78 -7.49
N VAL A 502 34.51 -7.07 -7.22
CA VAL A 502 33.45 -8.06 -7.34
C VAL A 502 33.00 -8.49 -5.95
N LYS A 503 31.73 -8.22 -5.61
CA LYS A 503 31.07 -8.69 -4.39
C LYS A 503 30.13 -9.83 -4.73
N VAL A 504 30.29 -10.98 -4.08
CA VAL A 504 29.51 -12.19 -4.36
C VAL A 504 28.95 -12.80 -3.08
N SER A 505 27.72 -13.28 -3.16
CA SER A 505 27.02 -14.03 -2.11
C SER A 505 26.33 -15.26 -2.70
N PHE A 506 26.06 -16.27 -1.89
CA PHE A 506 25.29 -17.43 -2.34
C PHE A 506 23.81 -17.08 -2.50
N LEU A 507 23.21 -17.60 -3.57
CA LEU A 507 21.77 -17.58 -3.79
C LEU A 507 21.21 -18.94 -3.34
N CYS A 508 20.27 -18.94 -2.40
CA CYS A 508 19.82 -20.15 -1.72
C CYS A 508 18.37 -20.49 -2.01
N GLY A 509 18.08 -21.79 -2.11
CA GLY A 509 16.73 -22.33 -2.25
C GLY A 509 15.96 -22.33 -0.93
N GLU A 510 14.72 -22.82 -0.98
CA GLU A 510 13.81 -22.89 0.19
C GLU A 510 14.36 -23.73 1.37
N ASP A 511 15.32 -24.63 1.10
CA ASP A 511 15.96 -25.50 2.09
C ASP A 511 17.29 -24.93 2.63
N ASN A 512 17.53 -23.63 2.42
CA ASN A 512 18.77 -22.91 2.78
C ASN A 512 20.04 -23.47 2.12
N LYS A 513 19.90 -24.28 1.06
CA LYS A 513 21.04 -24.78 0.30
C LYS A 513 21.40 -23.81 -0.83
N PRO A 514 22.71 -23.58 -1.09
CA PRO A 514 23.14 -22.77 -2.20
C PRO A 514 22.75 -23.45 -3.52
N VAL A 515 22.05 -22.70 -4.38
CA VAL A 515 21.65 -23.13 -5.74
C VAL A 515 22.35 -22.31 -6.83
N GLY A 516 23.01 -21.21 -6.44
CA GLY A 516 23.79 -20.37 -7.33
C GLY A 516 24.52 -19.27 -6.56
N VAL A 517 25.00 -18.27 -7.29
CA VAL A 517 25.63 -17.08 -6.74
C VAL A 517 25.00 -15.82 -7.32
N VAL A 518 24.94 -14.76 -6.54
CA VAL A 518 24.57 -13.41 -6.97
C VAL A 518 25.71 -12.48 -6.64
N GLY A 519 26.03 -11.57 -7.56
CA GLY A 519 27.10 -10.63 -7.32
C GLY A 519 26.94 -9.31 -8.04
N VAL A 520 27.76 -8.37 -7.61
CA VAL A 520 27.86 -7.01 -8.14
C VAL A 520 29.32 -6.74 -8.51
N VAL A 521 29.56 -6.27 -9.72
CA VAL A 521 30.86 -5.86 -10.25
C VAL A 521 30.88 -4.34 -10.39
N ARG A 522 31.86 -3.71 -9.76
CA ARG A 522 32.07 -2.26 -9.82
C ARG A 522 33.43 -1.97 -10.46
N ASP A 523 33.49 -0.97 -11.33
CA ASP A 523 34.74 -0.44 -11.85
C ASP A 523 35.51 0.32 -10.75
N ILE A 524 36.78 -0.03 -10.55
CA ILE A 524 37.69 0.62 -9.60
C ILE A 524 38.99 1.10 -10.28
N THR A 525 38.99 1.23 -11.61
CA THR A 525 40.16 1.62 -12.40
C THR A 525 40.68 3.00 -12.00
N GLU A 526 39.80 3.99 -11.85
CA GLU A 526 40.18 5.34 -11.38
C GLU A 526 40.83 5.29 -9.99
N ARG A 527 40.31 4.45 -9.08
CA ARG A 527 40.87 4.28 -7.73
C ARG A 527 42.28 3.72 -7.79
N LYS A 528 42.53 2.68 -8.60
CA LYS A 528 43.86 2.09 -8.78
C LYS A 528 44.86 3.07 -9.40
N GLN A 529 44.42 3.89 -10.36
CA GLN A 529 45.27 4.92 -10.95
C GLN A 529 45.66 6.01 -9.93
N ALA A 530 44.70 6.45 -9.11
CA ALA A 530 44.97 7.42 -8.05
C ALA A 530 45.92 6.87 -6.97
N GLU A 531 45.76 5.61 -6.56
CA GLU A 531 46.67 4.93 -5.63
C GLU A 531 48.11 4.92 -6.15
N GLN A 532 48.30 4.60 -7.44
CA GLN A 532 49.62 4.59 -8.06
C GLN A 532 50.26 6.00 -8.10
N GLN A 533 49.49 7.02 -8.49
CA GLN A 533 50.00 8.40 -8.55
C GLN A 533 50.50 8.92 -7.19
N VAL A 534 49.79 8.59 -6.11
CA VAL A 534 50.21 8.96 -4.75
C VAL A 534 51.54 8.27 -4.39
N GLN A 535 51.71 7.01 -4.79
CA GLN A 535 52.93 6.26 -4.51
C GLN A 535 54.13 6.85 -5.27
N ASP A 536 53.96 7.22 -6.54
CA ASP A 536 55.02 7.83 -7.35
C ASP A 536 55.46 9.19 -6.76
N TYR A 537 54.49 10.02 -6.34
CA TYR A 537 54.78 11.32 -5.72
C TYR A 537 55.56 11.21 -4.40
N ALA A 538 55.29 10.16 -3.61
CA ALA A 538 56.00 9.94 -2.36
C ALA A 538 57.50 9.67 -2.58
N VAL A 539 57.84 8.91 -3.64
CA VAL A 539 59.24 8.61 -4.01
C VAL A 539 59.97 9.88 -4.46
N ASP A 540 59.33 10.73 -5.28
CA ASP A 540 59.94 11.98 -5.75
C ASP A 540 60.21 12.96 -4.61
N LEU A 541 59.32 13.04 -3.62
CA LEU A 541 59.50 13.90 -2.46
C LEU A 541 60.70 13.48 -1.60
N GLU A 542 60.90 12.18 -1.41
CA GLU A 542 62.04 11.63 -0.67
C GLU A 542 63.39 12.02 -1.32
N ASN A 543 63.48 11.90 -2.64
CA ASN A 543 64.69 12.27 -3.40
C ASN A 543 65.03 13.77 -3.28
N ASN A 544 64.01 14.64 -3.32
CA ASN A 544 64.20 16.09 -3.21
C ASN A 544 64.71 16.51 -1.82
N ASN A 545 64.20 15.88 -0.76
CA ASN A 545 64.65 16.18 0.61
C ASN A 545 66.14 15.84 0.80
N LEU A 546 66.58 14.70 0.28
CA LEU A 546 67.99 14.30 0.37
C LEU A 546 68.92 15.30 -0.34
N ALA A 547 68.52 15.80 -1.51
CA ALA A 547 69.29 16.80 -2.25
C ALA A 547 69.40 18.14 -1.50
N LEU A 548 68.33 18.55 -0.81
CA LEU A 548 68.32 19.78 -0.01
C LEU A 548 69.25 19.71 1.21
N GLU A 549 69.32 18.56 1.88
CA GLU A 549 70.22 18.36 3.02
C GLU A 549 71.69 18.52 2.62
N GLN A 550 72.10 17.92 1.49
CA GLN A 550 73.46 18.03 0.96
C GLN A 550 73.85 19.47 0.62
N LEU A 551 72.92 20.25 0.06
CA LEU A 551 73.17 21.65 -0.28
C LEU A 551 73.38 22.51 0.98
N ASN A 552 72.57 22.28 2.03
CA ASN A 552 72.70 23.03 3.28
C ASN A 552 74.05 22.77 3.97
N GLU A 553 74.53 21.52 3.95
CA GLU A 553 75.83 21.18 4.54
C GLU A 553 76.98 21.93 3.85
N ALA A 554 76.96 22.02 2.52
CA ALA A 554 77.97 22.76 1.76
C ALA A 554 77.97 24.27 2.08
N VAL A 555 76.77 24.86 2.29
CA VAL A 555 76.63 26.28 2.66
C VAL A 555 77.21 26.55 4.04
N GLU A 556 76.98 25.66 5.01
CA GLU A 556 77.53 25.81 6.37
C GLU A 556 79.06 25.78 6.38
N VAL A 557 79.67 24.84 5.63
CA VAL A 557 81.13 24.76 5.49
C VAL A 557 81.71 26.06 4.92
N ALA A 558 81.09 26.63 3.88
CA ALA A 558 81.54 27.89 3.29
C ALA A 558 81.43 29.07 4.27
N ASN A 559 80.34 29.13 5.05
CA ASN A 559 80.14 30.17 6.08
C ASN A 559 81.19 30.08 7.20
N GLN A 560 81.55 28.87 7.62
CA GLN A 560 82.56 28.67 8.66
C GLN A 560 83.94 29.13 8.20
N ALA A 561 84.38 28.73 6.99
CA ALA A 561 85.67 29.15 6.42
C ALA A 561 85.77 30.69 6.30
N LYS A 562 84.67 31.34 5.86
CA LYS A 562 84.59 32.80 5.78
C LYS A 562 84.75 33.48 7.14
N SER A 563 84.18 32.88 8.20
CA SER A 563 84.24 33.44 9.55
C SER A 563 85.66 33.34 10.13
N GLU A 564 86.35 32.22 9.91
CA GLU A 564 87.74 32.02 10.34
C GLU A 564 88.70 33.01 9.65
N PHE A 565 88.53 33.23 8.34
CA PHE A 565 89.30 34.21 7.60
C PHE A 565 89.18 35.63 8.19
N LEU A 566 87.96 36.09 8.48
CA LEU A 566 87.72 37.42 9.05
C LEU A 566 88.34 37.59 10.45
N ALA A 567 88.33 36.52 11.26
CA ALA A 567 88.95 36.53 12.58
C ALA A 567 90.48 36.72 12.47
N ASN A 568 91.14 35.99 11.57
CA ASN A 568 92.58 36.07 11.37
C ASN A 568 93.02 37.47 10.87
N MET A 569 92.31 38.03 9.90
CA MET A 569 92.61 39.38 9.40
C MET A 569 92.48 40.46 10.48
N SER A 570 91.47 40.32 11.35
CA SER A 570 91.29 41.25 12.48
C SER A 570 92.46 41.22 13.47
N HIS A 571 93.07 40.05 13.69
CA HIS A 571 94.23 39.90 14.57
C HIS A 571 95.50 40.51 13.98
N GLU A 572 95.75 40.25 12.69
CA GLU A 572 96.93 40.79 11.97
C GLU A 572 96.91 42.31 11.85
N ILE A 573 95.73 42.94 11.77
CA ILE A 573 95.59 44.40 11.79
C ILE A 573 95.76 44.99 13.20
N ARG A 574 95.20 44.34 14.22
CA ARG A 574 95.17 44.88 15.59
C ARG A 574 96.56 44.96 16.22
N THR A 575 97.40 43.97 15.98
CA THR A 575 98.73 43.86 16.59
C THR A 575 99.65 45.07 16.29
N PRO A 576 99.91 45.43 15.01
CA PRO A 576 100.71 46.62 14.69
C PRO A 576 100.02 47.92 15.10
N MET A 577 98.69 47.99 15.00
CA MET A 577 97.94 49.19 15.41
C MET A 577 98.10 49.47 16.91
N THR A 578 98.10 48.42 17.73
CA THR A 578 98.30 48.53 19.19
C THR A 578 99.72 49.00 19.50
N ALA A 579 100.72 48.50 18.79
CA ALA A 579 102.10 48.96 18.91
C ALA A 579 102.25 50.44 18.51
N ILE A 580 101.67 50.86 17.39
CA ILE A 580 101.70 52.26 16.94
C ILE A 580 101.10 53.19 17.99
N LEU A 581 99.92 52.87 18.50
CA LEU A 581 99.24 53.67 19.52
C LEU A 581 100.07 53.74 20.81
N GLY A 582 100.55 52.59 21.31
CA GLY A 582 101.35 52.55 22.54
C GLY A 582 102.67 53.34 22.43
N PHE A 583 103.42 53.17 21.34
CA PHE A 583 104.66 53.94 21.14
C PHE A 583 104.38 55.44 20.90
N SER A 584 103.24 55.79 20.30
CA SER A 584 102.82 57.18 20.11
C SER A 584 102.47 57.85 21.44
N GLU A 585 101.81 57.13 22.36
CA GLU A 585 101.50 57.60 23.71
C GLU A 585 102.78 57.83 24.51
N VAL A 586 103.72 56.87 24.50
CA VAL A 586 105.02 57.00 25.18
C VAL A 586 105.83 58.18 24.62
N LEU A 587 105.82 58.37 23.29
CA LEU A 587 106.44 59.53 22.65
C LEU A 587 105.83 60.85 23.11
N HIS A 588 104.50 60.92 23.16
CA HIS A 588 103.78 62.10 23.59
C HIS A 588 104.11 62.43 25.07
N GLU A 589 104.17 61.43 25.95
CA GLU A 589 104.61 61.60 27.34
C GLU A 589 106.05 62.10 27.44
N ASN A 590 106.97 61.51 26.67
CA ASN A 590 108.38 61.90 26.65
C ASN A 590 108.57 63.35 26.15
N ILE A 591 107.83 63.78 25.12
CA ILE A 591 107.85 65.17 24.62
C ILE A 591 107.31 66.12 25.69
N ARG A 592 106.22 65.75 26.39
CA ARG A 592 105.65 66.54 27.48
C ARG A 592 106.68 66.77 28.60
N CYS A 593 107.41 65.71 28.99
CA CYS A 593 108.44 65.76 30.02
C CYS A 593 109.64 66.65 29.63
N CYS A 594 109.98 66.73 28.34
CA CYS A 594 111.11 67.51 27.83
C CYS A 594 110.85 69.02 27.69
N SER A 595 109.59 69.46 27.84
CA SER A 595 109.20 70.89 27.78
C SER A 595 109.76 71.75 28.93
N ILE A 596 110.34 71.12 29.96
CA ILE A 596 110.93 71.80 31.14
C ILE A 596 112.47 71.86 31.04
N CYS A 597 113.09 71.15 30.10
CA CYS A 597 114.54 71.02 29.98
C CYS A 597 115.06 71.80 28.77
N VAL A 598 115.26 73.12 28.94
CA VAL A 598 116.00 73.95 27.98
C VAL A 598 117.49 73.75 28.24
N GLU A 599 118.24 73.47 27.16
CA GLU A 599 119.70 73.33 27.11
C GLU A 599 120.27 72.06 27.76
N HIS A 600 120.47 71.01 26.95
CA HIS A 600 121.66 70.15 26.92
C HIS A 600 121.52 69.17 25.73
N GLU A 601 122.50 69.19 24.83
CA GLU A 601 122.52 68.51 23.52
C GLU A 601 122.71 66.97 23.61
N SER A 602 122.57 66.39 24.79
CA SER A 602 122.77 64.95 25.06
C SER A 602 121.74 64.42 26.07
N CYS A 603 120.46 64.43 25.69
CA CYS A 603 119.38 63.82 26.47
C CYS A 603 119.08 62.41 25.93
N GLN A 604 119.24 61.39 26.77
CA GLN A 604 119.00 59.97 26.43
C GLN A 604 117.58 59.69 25.91
N LEU A 605 116.62 60.56 26.26
CA LEU A 605 115.24 60.55 25.77
C LEU A 605 115.12 60.87 24.27
N ARG A 606 116.05 61.63 23.68
CA ARG A 606 116.00 61.99 22.25
C ARG A 606 116.27 60.77 21.37
N GLU A 607 117.18 59.90 21.80
CA GLU A 607 117.48 58.64 21.09
C GLU A 607 116.36 57.60 21.28
N GLN A 608 115.75 57.53 22.47
CA GLN A 608 114.58 56.68 22.71
C GLN A 608 113.35 57.14 21.90
N ASN A 609 113.11 58.45 21.80
CA ASN A 609 112.04 58.99 20.97
C ASN A 609 112.27 58.67 19.49
N LYS A 610 113.51 58.75 19.01
CA LYS A 610 113.85 58.34 17.65
C LYS A 610 113.53 56.85 17.41
N SER A 611 113.85 55.98 18.37
CA SER A 611 113.50 54.55 18.32
C SER A 611 111.98 54.28 18.33
N HIS A 612 111.22 55.01 19.14
CA HIS A 612 109.76 54.90 19.16
C HIS A 612 109.12 55.39 17.86
N VAL A 613 109.59 56.51 17.29
CA VAL A 613 109.10 57.03 16.00
C VAL A 613 109.40 56.03 14.90
N GLU A 614 110.60 55.43 14.93
CA GLU A 614 110.99 54.40 14.00
C GLU A 614 110.10 53.15 14.13
N THR A 615 109.75 52.74 15.35
CA THR A 615 108.85 51.60 15.58
C THR A 615 107.43 51.89 15.09
N ILE A 616 106.91 53.11 15.28
CA ILE A 616 105.63 53.55 14.70
C ILE A 616 105.70 53.49 13.17
N ARG A 617 106.77 54.03 12.58
CA ARG A 617 106.97 54.07 11.13
C ARG A 617 106.98 52.65 10.55
N VAL A 618 107.74 51.74 11.16
CA VAL A 618 107.83 50.33 10.74
C VAL A 618 106.48 49.61 10.86
N ASN A 619 105.74 49.79 11.97
CA ASN A 619 104.41 49.17 12.12
C ASN A 619 103.37 49.79 11.18
N GLY A 620 103.47 51.09 10.87
CA GLY A 620 102.60 51.77 9.90
C GLY A 620 102.84 51.26 8.47
N GLU A 621 104.10 51.09 8.08
CA GLU A 621 104.47 50.45 6.81
C GLU A 621 103.97 49.00 6.74
N TYR A 622 104.08 48.24 7.83
CA TYR A 622 103.56 46.87 7.91
C TYR A 622 102.03 46.81 7.73
N LEU A 623 101.27 47.71 8.38
CA LEU A 623 99.81 47.78 8.27
C LEU A 623 99.34 48.17 6.86
N ILE A 624 100.04 49.09 6.19
CA ILE A 624 99.78 49.42 4.79
C ILE A 624 100.02 48.20 3.89
N GLY A 625 101.04 47.38 4.19
CA GLY A 625 101.27 46.09 3.53
C GLY A 625 100.06 45.17 3.65
N ILE A 626 99.63 44.87 4.89
CA ILE A 626 98.47 43.98 5.15
C ILE A 626 97.20 44.48 4.45
N ILE A 627 96.91 45.79 4.51
CA ILE A 627 95.71 46.35 3.88
C ILE A 627 95.76 46.18 2.36
N ASN A 628 96.91 46.45 1.75
CA ASN A 628 97.05 46.27 0.30
C ASN A 628 96.91 44.79 -0.09
N ASP A 629 97.46 43.86 0.70
CA ASP A 629 97.31 42.43 0.47
C ASP A 629 95.83 41.98 0.59
N ILE A 630 95.09 42.49 1.58
CA ILE A 630 93.65 42.23 1.73
C ILE A 630 92.84 42.81 0.55
N LEU A 631 93.19 44.00 0.08
CA LEU A 631 92.52 44.64 -1.05
C LEU A 631 92.79 43.90 -2.36
N ASP A 632 94.03 43.44 -2.58
CA ASP A 632 94.36 42.63 -3.74
C ASP A 632 93.63 41.28 -3.69
N LEU A 633 93.56 40.62 -2.52
CA LEU A 633 92.77 39.40 -2.34
C LEU A 633 91.27 39.63 -2.61
N SER A 634 90.69 40.70 -2.07
CA SER A 634 89.27 41.05 -2.28
C SER A 634 88.95 41.33 -3.76
N LYS A 635 89.90 41.93 -4.49
CA LYS A 635 89.75 42.13 -5.94
C LYS A 635 89.81 40.81 -6.70
N ILE A 636 90.66 39.87 -6.29
CA ILE A 636 90.74 38.53 -6.88
C ILE A 636 89.41 37.77 -6.66
N GLU A 637 88.89 37.74 -5.43
CA GLU A 637 87.62 37.06 -5.13
C GLU A 637 86.43 37.65 -5.89
N ALA A 638 86.41 38.98 -6.07
CA ALA A 638 85.37 39.65 -6.84
C ALA A 638 85.56 39.55 -8.37
N GLY A 639 86.65 38.91 -8.84
CA GLY A 639 87.00 38.83 -10.26
C GLY A 639 87.37 40.19 -10.89
N LYS A 640 87.78 41.17 -10.08
CA LYS A 640 88.07 42.56 -10.48
C LYS A 640 89.56 42.89 -10.59
N LEU A 641 90.43 41.89 -10.45
CA LEU A 641 91.86 42.06 -10.72
C LEU A 641 92.09 41.95 -12.22
N GLU A 642 92.41 43.06 -12.87
CA GLU A 642 92.80 43.08 -14.29
C GLU A 642 94.31 42.79 -14.39
N VAL A 643 94.67 41.79 -15.21
CA VAL A 643 96.08 41.44 -15.50
C VAL A 643 96.40 41.94 -16.90
N GLU A 644 97.41 42.78 -17.02
CA GLU A 644 97.87 43.27 -18.32
C GLU A 644 98.83 42.27 -18.96
N SER A 645 98.76 42.10 -20.28
CA SER A 645 99.75 41.31 -21.03
C SER A 645 100.48 42.24 -21.98
N ILE A 646 101.70 42.62 -21.60
CA ILE A 646 102.55 43.51 -22.40
C ILE A 646 103.93 42.89 -22.63
N GLN A 647 104.57 43.31 -23.72
CA GLN A 647 105.92 42.86 -24.05
C GLN A 647 106.93 43.46 -23.07
N CYS A 648 107.64 42.61 -22.33
CA CYS A 648 108.62 43.03 -21.33
C CYS A 648 109.88 42.13 -21.35
N SER A 649 111.01 42.64 -20.88
CA SER A 649 112.26 41.86 -20.84
C SER A 649 112.41 41.13 -19.50
N PRO A 650 112.46 39.79 -19.47
CA PRO A 650 112.61 39.05 -18.21
C PRO A 650 113.95 39.35 -17.54
N CYS A 651 115.04 39.43 -18.30
CA CYS A 651 116.36 39.77 -17.76
C CYS A 651 116.38 41.16 -17.10
N GLN A 652 115.65 42.13 -17.67
CA GLN A 652 115.53 43.46 -17.07
C GLN A 652 114.76 43.41 -15.74
N ILE A 653 113.63 42.69 -15.71
CA ILE A 653 112.84 42.52 -14.49
C ILE A 653 113.69 41.85 -13.40
N LEU A 654 114.40 40.77 -13.71
CA LEU A 654 115.27 40.06 -12.78
C LEU A 654 116.40 40.94 -12.25
N SER A 655 117.05 41.70 -13.14
CA SER A 655 118.10 42.63 -12.76
C SER A 655 117.59 43.72 -11.82
N GLU A 656 116.41 44.28 -12.10
CA GLU A 656 115.77 45.28 -11.25
C GLU A 656 115.37 44.70 -9.88
N VAL A 657 114.80 43.49 -9.84
CA VAL A 657 114.45 42.78 -8.60
C VAL A 657 115.69 42.54 -7.75
N VAL A 658 116.75 41.97 -8.33
CA VAL A 658 117.99 41.70 -7.58
C VAL A 658 118.71 42.97 -7.19
N SER A 659 118.74 44.01 -8.03
CA SER A 659 119.32 45.30 -7.65
C SER A 659 118.61 45.89 -6.43
N LEU A 660 117.29 45.78 -6.36
CA LEU A 660 116.49 46.27 -5.25
C LEU A 660 116.69 45.42 -3.99
N MET A 661 116.71 44.08 -4.13
CA MET A 661 116.89 43.15 -3.02
C MET A 661 118.33 43.06 -2.51
N ARG A 662 119.33 43.43 -3.32
CA ARG A 662 120.76 43.39 -2.95
C ARG A 662 121.06 44.23 -1.72
N VAL A 663 120.43 45.40 -1.59
CA VAL A 663 120.59 46.27 -0.42
C VAL A 663 120.19 45.53 0.87
N ARG A 664 119.10 44.75 0.82
CA ARG A 664 118.62 43.95 1.95
C ARG A 664 119.49 42.73 2.23
N ALA A 665 119.94 42.04 1.18
CA ALA A 665 120.84 40.89 1.31
C ALA A 665 122.20 41.29 1.91
N THR A 666 122.81 42.37 1.42
CA THR A 666 124.09 42.89 1.94
C THR A 666 123.98 43.34 3.40
N ALA A 667 122.85 43.93 3.81
CA ALA A 667 122.62 44.28 5.21
C ALA A 667 122.60 43.05 6.15
N LYS A 668 122.25 41.87 5.62
CA LYS A 668 122.28 40.58 6.32
C LYS A 668 123.57 39.78 6.09
N ASN A 669 124.57 40.34 5.41
CA ASN A 669 125.80 39.64 4.97
C ASN A 669 125.53 38.38 4.12
N LEU A 670 124.42 38.33 3.37
CA LEU A 670 124.11 37.25 2.45
C LEU A 670 124.58 37.58 1.04
N THR A 671 125.04 36.56 0.33
CA THR A 671 125.33 36.67 -1.11
C THR A 671 124.02 36.52 -1.88
N LEU A 672 123.69 37.50 -2.73
CA LEU A 672 122.52 37.44 -3.63
C LEU A 672 122.97 37.46 -5.09
N GLU A 673 122.80 36.33 -5.77
CA GLU A 673 123.23 36.15 -7.15
C GLU A 673 122.05 35.83 -8.07
N ILE A 674 122.20 36.19 -9.35
CA ILE A 674 121.30 35.73 -10.41
C ILE A 674 122.04 34.65 -11.18
N GLU A 675 121.39 33.51 -11.32
CA GLU A 675 121.87 32.40 -12.13
C GLU A 675 120.96 32.25 -13.34
N TYR A 676 121.52 32.31 -14.54
CA TYR A 676 120.80 32.05 -15.77
C TYR A 676 121.16 30.64 -16.26
N ASP A 677 120.20 29.73 -16.17
CA ASP A 677 120.38 28.34 -16.59
C ASP A 677 119.77 28.15 -17.99
N GLY A 678 120.64 28.29 -19.00
CA GLY A 678 120.29 28.20 -20.42
C GLY A 678 120.04 29.54 -21.14
N PRO A 679 119.69 29.53 -22.44
CA PRO A 679 119.46 30.74 -23.23
C PRO A 679 118.16 31.45 -22.82
N MET A 680 118.24 32.72 -22.44
CA MET A 680 117.08 33.53 -22.04
C MET A 680 116.45 34.27 -23.23
N PRO A 681 115.12 34.32 -23.35
CA PRO A 681 114.44 35.11 -24.38
C PRO A 681 114.61 36.61 -24.10
N GLN A 682 114.74 37.42 -25.17
CA GLN A 682 114.88 38.88 -25.03
C GLN A 682 113.62 39.55 -24.48
N SER A 683 112.43 39.02 -24.82
CA SER A 683 111.14 39.53 -24.35
C SER A 683 110.13 38.43 -24.13
N ILE A 684 109.26 38.60 -23.14
CA ILE A 684 108.08 37.77 -22.83
C ILE A 684 106.80 38.64 -22.85
N GLN A 685 105.63 38.00 -22.99
CA GLN A 685 104.33 38.66 -22.81
C GLN A 685 103.83 38.38 -21.39
N SER A 686 103.79 39.40 -20.54
CA SER A 686 103.38 39.26 -19.14
C SER A 686 103.00 40.64 -18.58
N ASP A 687 102.43 40.65 -17.37
CA ASP A 687 102.36 41.87 -16.57
C ASP A 687 103.71 42.07 -15.85
N PRO A 688 104.54 43.06 -16.24
CA PRO A 688 105.83 43.29 -15.60
C PRO A 688 105.69 43.81 -14.16
N THR A 689 104.57 44.44 -13.81
CA THR A 689 104.33 44.94 -12.44
C THR A 689 104.02 43.77 -11.51
N ARG A 690 103.13 42.87 -11.93
CA ARG A 690 102.74 41.69 -11.12
C ARG A 690 103.83 40.64 -11.07
N LEU A 691 104.51 40.37 -12.18
CA LEU A 691 105.65 39.45 -12.18
C LEU A 691 106.76 39.95 -11.25
N ARG A 692 107.07 41.25 -11.28
CA ARG A 692 108.01 41.87 -10.35
C ARG A 692 107.55 41.74 -8.89
N GLN A 693 106.26 41.96 -8.61
CA GLN A 693 105.70 41.81 -7.26
C GLN A 693 105.86 40.38 -6.74
N ILE A 694 105.55 39.37 -7.56
CA ILE A 694 105.74 37.94 -7.22
C ILE A 694 107.21 37.68 -6.88
N LEU A 695 108.14 38.10 -7.74
CA LEU A 695 109.56 37.85 -7.56
C LEU A 695 110.16 38.61 -6.37
N ILE A 696 109.73 39.85 -6.12
CA ILE A 696 110.12 40.61 -4.92
C ILE A 696 109.64 39.90 -3.65
N ASN A 697 108.40 39.40 -3.64
CA ASN A 697 107.84 38.73 -2.47
C ASN A 697 108.56 37.41 -2.18
N LEU A 698 108.77 36.58 -3.20
CA LEU A 698 109.47 35.30 -3.04
C LEU A 698 110.95 35.49 -2.67
N THR A 699 111.67 36.39 -3.37
CA THR A 699 113.08 36.69 -3.06
C THR A 699 113.23 37.36 -1.71
N GLY A 700 112.29 38.24 -1.34
CA GLY A 700 112.23 38.86 -0.03
C GLY A 700 112.02 37.85 1.10
N ASN A 701 111.15 36.85 0.89
CA ASN A 701 110.96 35.75 1.83
C ASN A 701 112.23 34.92 1.97
N ALA A 702 112.87 34.53 0.87
CA ALA A 702 114.15 33.82 0.91
C ALA A 702 115.20 34.56 1.76
N ILE A 703 115.48 35.84 1.46
CA ILE A 703 116.43 36.66 2.24
C ILE A 703 116.01 36.78 3.73
N LYS A 704 114.70 36.85 4.00
CA LYS A 704 114.18 36.95 5.37
C LYS A 704 114.47 35.67 6.16
N PHE A 705 114.31 34.50 5.55
CA PHE A 705 114.42 33.22 6.23
C PHE A 705 115.84 32.63 6.23
N THR A 706 116.73 33.08 5.35
CA THR A 706 118.14 32.68 5.38
C THR A 706 118.94 33.48 6.41
N GLU A 707 119.67 32.79 7.30
CA GLU A 707 120.51 33.44 8.33
C GLU A 707 121.96 33.65 7.89
N VAL A 708 122.60 32.62 7.33
CA VAL A 708 123.99 32.66 6.83
C VAL A 708 124.07 31.83 5.57
N GLY A 709 124.64 32.37 4.49
CA GLY A 709 124.79 31.65 3.23
C GLY A 709 124.46 32.52 2.03
N GLU A 710 123.77 31.92 1.05
CA GLU A 710 123.46 32.56 -0.23
C GLU A 710 121.99 32.38 -0.62
N VAL A 711 121.50 33.36 -1.37
CA VAL A 711 120.21 33.31 -2.07
C VAL A 711 120.50 33.45 -3.55
N ARG A 712 120.01 32.51 -4.36
CA ARG A 712 120.15 32.50 -5.81
C ARG A 712 118.79 32.63 -6.46
N LEU A 713 118.65 33.61 -7.34
CA LEU A 713 117.52 33.70 -8.25
C LEU A 713 117.91 33.00 -9.54
N VAL A 714 117.40 31.80 -9.74
CA VAL A 714 117.65 30.99 -10.94
C VAL A 714 116.54 31.23 -11.95
N ALA A 715 116.89 31.62 -13.16
CA ALA A 715 115.95 31.72 -14.27
C ALA A 715 116.34 30.74 -15.36
N ARG A 716 115.38 29.89 -15.76
CA ARG A 716 115.57 28.90 -16.82
C ARG A 716 114.39 28.87 -17.78
N LEU A 717 114.68 28.59 -19.04
CA LEU A 717 113.66 28.34 -20.06
C LEU A 717 113.47 26.83 -20.19
N LEU A 718 112.30 26.34 -19.80
CA LEU A 718 111.92 24.94 -19.95
C LEU A 718 111.26 24.73 -21.31
N ASP A 719 111.52 23.55 -21.90
CA ASP A 719 110.86 23.07 -23.11
C ASP A 719 110.87 24.10 -24.26
N ALA A 720 112.04 24.68 -24.52
CA ALA A 720 112.22 25.76 -25.50
C ALA A 720 111.77 25.43 -26.95
N GLU A 721 111.60 24.14 -27.27
CA GLU A 721 111.11 23.65 -28.58
C GLU A 721 109.62 23.23 -28.56
N SER A 722 108.89 23.45 -27.45
CA SER A 722 107.46 23.18 -27.32
C SER A 722 106.60 24.30 -27.92
N ASP A 723 105.35 24.00 -28.29
CA ASP A 723 104.35 25.00 -28.71
C ASP A 723 104.00 26.00 -27.59
N GLU A 724 104.28 25.64 -26.33
CA GLU A 724 104.13 26.51 -25.17
C GLU A 724 105.41 26.49 -24.32
N PRO A 725 106.45 27.29 -24.68
CA PRO A 725 107.68 27.36 -23.91
C PRO A 725 107.43 28.03 -22.56
N MET A 726 107.90 27.40 -21.48
CA MET A 726 107.64 27.85 -20.11
C MET A 726 108.86 28.49 -19.49
N MET A 727 108.71 29.71 -18.97
CA MET A 727 109.76 30.36 -18.21
C MET A 727 109.63 29.99 -16.73
N GLN A 728 110.68 29.40 -16.18
CA GLN A 728 110.72 29.02 -14.78
C GLN A 728 111.65 29.97 -14.02
N PHE A 729 111.12 30.53 -12.93
CA PHE A 729 111.87 31.30 -11.95
C PHE A 729 111.92 30.49 -10.66
N GLU A 730 113.12 30.14 -10.22
CA GLU A 730 113.35 29.50 -8.93
C GLU A 730 114.09 30.45 -8.01
N ILE A 731 113.57 30.63 -6.80
CA ILE A 731 114.27 31.33 -5.73
C ILE A 731 114.82 30.24 -4.83
N VAL A 732 116.13 30.05 -4.87
CA VAL A 732 116.84 29.02 -4.11
C VAL A 732 117.58 29.70 -2.97
N ASP A 733 117.33 29.27 -1.75
CA ASP A 733 118.07 29.71 -0.59
C ASP A 733 118.73 28.52 0.12
N SER A 734 119.84 28.78 0.81
CA SER A 734 120.60 27.72 1.47
C SER A 734 119.96 27.18 2.76
N GLY A 735 118.86 27.78 3.22
CA GLY A 735 118.43 27.71 4.62
C GLY A 735 119.21 28.68 5.48
#